data_AF-A0A8H7B2P4-F1
#
_entry.id   AF-A0A8H7B2P4-F1
#
_cell.length_a   1.000
_cell.length_b   1.000
_cell.length_c   1.000
_cell.angle_alpha   90.00
_cell.angle_beta   90.00
_cell.angle_gamma   90.00
#
_symmetry.space_group_name_H-M   'P 1'
#
loop_
_entity.id
_entity.type
_entity.pdbx_description
1 polymer ?
#
loop_
_entity_poly.entity_id
_entity_poly.type
_entity_poly.pdbx_seq_one_letter_code
_entity_poly.pdbx_strand_id
1 'polypeptide(L)'
;CSCTFGPTRLQHSAQRANSLTVLMMLRGSALVGAVFIATTAAWNVDVDVVHNQIAFMAETFFTPETTSVLAKILEPKYNGSVGRSAAWADAYAHTSEGYFSYQWHWIDTHDRQPESCSLDYTRDCAEGGCVVSAIANQTKILQECVQQVYADDLIRSQNLTCSYALKWVAHFLGDVHQPLHTSGRAVGGNMFRVVFGGVSTQLHAVWDGYLPYFAANVQQPFSNQSIDPFFSGLVTRIRKDQFYSAPYMWLACTNPSTPEECATSWAKESNRWDCDYVYSRVVNGTDLGTSGYATGAVPIVELQISKAALRLALCDMAFDEFNDKVTPANPSRETSPNRGSSVHQSVAIPKPCKPLRQWQQEQNIDGEAQIKLTKLVHMRYQHPNLDEITTFLRDFGMSVAHKTQGKKWFKGYGEDQYVYYVEQGEKRFLGGCFEVESYAELEKASRVSGAGSIEELIDAPGGGHMITLHDPEGFPINLIHGQNKKQPGPFPEVLTTNYENEKPRVARFQRFKPGPAAVHKLGHYGLCVQNFQAEMQWYTRTFNIVPTDFLYINTPEGQQKDVAIFAHIDIGPSYTDHHTIFLSTNPKSHVHHCSFEVHDFDTQNLGHEWLAQKGYTSVWGVGRHILGSQLFDYWWDTTGNMIEHYADGDLVNEETPVGWGEAGDESLAVWGPEVPKWFLD
;
A
#
# COMPACT_ATOMS: atom_id res chain seq x y z
N CYS A 1 29.84 62.31 -13.56
CA CYS A 1 30.42 61.70 -12.35
C CYS A 1 30.36 60.19 -12.51
N SER A 2 31.48 59.62 -12.96
CA SER A 2 31.72 58.19 -13.13
C SER A 2 32.90 57.83 -12.23
N CYS A 3 32.87 56.66 -11.59
CA CYS A 3 34.04 55.81 -11.25
C CYS A 3 33.45 54.43 -10.85
N THR A 4 33.66 53.26 -11.48
CA THR A 4 34.84 52.54 -12.03
C THR A 4 35.87 52.12 -10.97
N PHE A 5 36.63 51.00 -11.02
CA PHE A 5 37.00 49.97 -12.01
C PHE A 5 37.55 48.74 -11.21
N GLY A 6 37.71 47.58 -11.87
CA GLY A 6 38.35 46.37 -11.31
C GLY A 6 39.90 46.37 -11.32
N PRO A 7 40.56 45.26 -11.72
CA PRO A 7 41.47 44.46 -10.89
C PRO A 7 42.96 44.52 -11.31
N THR A 8 43.87 43.91 -10.52
CA THR A 8 45.26 43.69 -10.97
C THR A 8 45.90 42.38 -10.46
N ARG A 9 46.70 41.79 -11.34
CA ARG A 9 47.48 40.55 -11.29
C ARG A 9 48.96 40.85 -11.01
N LEU A 10 49.69 39.83 -10.51
CA LEU A 10 51.09 39.45 -10.80
C LEU A 10 52.22 40.40 -10.31
N GLN A 11 53.21 39.90 -9.55
CA GLN A 11 54.43 39.18 -10.01
C GLN A 11 55.56 39.15 -8.94
N HIS A 12 56.27 38.01 -8.91
CA HIS A 12 57.67 37.72 -8.54
C HIS A 12 58.46 38.51 -7.48
N SER A 13 59.06 37.75 -6.55
CA SER A 13 60.51 37.86 -6.28
C SER A 13 61.09 36.54 -5.73
N ALA A 14 62.13 36.05 -6.38
CA ALA A 14 62.97 34.92 -5.98
C ALA A 14 64.26 35.41 -5.32
N GLN A 15 64.83 34.66 -4.38
CA GLN A 15 66.28 34.57 -4.05
C GLN A 15 66.50 33.45 -3.00
N ARG A 16 67.08 32.31 -3.38
CA ARG A 16 68.49 31.86 -3.14
C ARG A 16 68.88 31.83 -1.65
N ALA A 17 68.90 30.66 -1.00
CA ALA A 17 69.98 29.66 -0.94
C ALA A 17 71.17 30.06 -0.04
N ASN A 18 71.37 29.36 1.09
CA ASN A 18 72.66 28.76 1.44
C ASN A 18 72.61 27.82 2.66
N SER A 19 73.46 26.80 2.53
CA SER A 19 73.71 25.59 3.30
C SER A 19 74.14 25.76 4.77
N LEU A 20 73.82 24.77 5.61
CA LEU A 20 74.76 24.28 6.62
C LEU A 20 74.48 22.81 7.02
N THR A 21 75.56 22.03 6.96
CA THR A 21 75.70 20.59 7.21
C THR A 21 75.78 20.31 8.72
N VAL A 22 75.32 19.13 9.20
CA VAL A 22 76.06 18.16 10.06
C VAL A 22 75.15 17.15 10.81
N LEU A 23 75.49 15.87 10.61
CA LEU A 23 75.33 14.63 11.41
C LEU A 23 73.97 13.91 11.66
N MET A 24 73.84 12.80 10.92
CA MET A 24 73.49 11.42 11.35
C MET A 24 72.84 11.21 12.73
N MET A 25 71.63 10.64 12.72
CA MET A 25 71.33 9.38 13.41
C MET A 25 70.36 8.54 12.58
N LEU A 26 70.78 7.30 12.31
CA LEU A 26 70.02 6.24 11.65
C LEU A 26 68.88 5.72 12.54
N ARG A 27 67.66 5.66 12.02
CA ARG A 27 66.71 4.58 12.30
C ARG A 27 65.95 4.24 11.02
N GLY A 28 66.07 2.98 10.62
CA GLY A 28 65.61 2.46 9.34
C GLY A 28 64.09 2.38 9.22
N SER A 29 63.62 2.55 7.99
CA SER A 29 62.35 2.02 7.52
C SER A 29 62.58 1.64 6.07
N ALA A 30 62.55 0.34 5.80
CA ALA A 30 62.73 -0.23 4.49
C ALA A 30 61.56 0.18 3.59
N LEU A 31 61.84 0.95 2.53
CA LEU A 31 60.96 1.05 1.37
C LEU A 31 61.12 -0.23 0.56
N VAL A 32 60.15 -1.14 0.67
CA VAL A 32 59.95 -2.18 -0.35
C VAL A 32 59.14 -1.54 -1.46
N GLY A 33 59.82 -1.15 -2.54
CA GLY A 33 59.16 -0.85 -3.82
C GLY A 33 58.63 -2.16 -4.40
N ALA A 34 57.33 -2.39 -4.27
CA ALA A 34 56.67 -3.48 -4.97
C ALA A 34 56.43 -3.06 -6.42
N VAL A 35 57.27 -3.58 -7.30
CA VAL A 35 57.05 -3.63 -8.74
C VAL A 35 55.77 -4.41 -8.98
N PHE A 36 54.75 -3.76 -9.55
CA PHE A 36 53.54 -4.41 -10.04
C PHE A 36 53.89 -5.30 -11.22
N ILE A 37 54.17 -6.57 -10.94
CA ILE A 37 54.13 -7.63 -11.94
C ILE A 37 52.66 -7.98 -12.12
N ALA A 38 52.07 -7.46 -13.20
CA ALA A 38 50.74 -7.85 -13.65
C ALA A 38 50.76 -9.32 -14.07
N THR A 39 50.45 -10.23 -13.14
CA THR A 39 50.02 -11.58 -13.50
C THR A 39 48.59 -11.50 -13.98
N THR A 40 48.39 -11.72 -15.27
CA THR A 40 47.10 -11.95 -15.91
C THR A 40 46.49 -13.24 -15.37
N ALA A 41 45.87 -13.17 -14.20
CA ALA A 41 44.85 -14.12 -13.78
C ALA A 41 43.52 -13.55 -14.27
N ALA A 42 42.79 -14.32 -15.07
CA ALA A 42 41.51 -13.95 -15.62
C ALA A 42 40.50 -13.66 -14.49
N TRP A 43 40.03 -12.42 -14.42
CA TRP A 43 39.04 -11.90 -13.46
C TRP A 43 37.60 -12.37 -13.75
N ASN A 44 37.40 -13.62 -14.16
CA ASN A 44 36.10 -14.12 -14.63
C ASN A 44 35.53 -15.29 -13.80
N VAL A 45 35.91 -15.43 -12.52
CA VAL A 45 35.30 -16.47 -11.65
C VAL A 45 35.06 -16.07 -10.19
N ASP A 46 35.46 -14.88 -9.72
CA ASP A 46 35.42 -14.52 -8.29
C ASP A 46 34.53 -13.30 -7.96
N VAL A 47 33.60 -12.92 -8.84
CA VAL A 47 32.69 -11.77 -8.63
C VAL A 47 31.32 -12.19 -8.05
N ASP A 48 30.86 -13.43 -8.28
CA ASP A 48 29.53 -13.95 -7.90
C ASP A 48 29.40 -14.54 -6.48
N VAL A 49 30.23 -14.10 -5.54
CA VAL A 49 30.07 -14.53 -4.14
C VAL A 49 29.00 -13.72 -3.39
N VAL A 50 28.43 -12.67 -3.99
CA VAL A 50 27.34 -11.88 -3.38
C VAL A 50 26.06 -12.71 -3.25
N HIS A 51 25.72 -13.55 -4.22
CA HIS A 51 24.57 -14.46 -4.10
C HIS A 51 24.76 -15.49 -2.99
N ASN A 52 26.01 -15.99 -2.78
CA ASN A 52 26.30 -16.82 -1.61
C ASN A 52 26.00 -16.05 -0.32
N GLN A 53 26.41 -14.79 -0.22
CA GLN A 53 26.17 -13.95 0.95
C GLN A 53 24.67 -13.69 1.20
N ILE A 54 23.89 -13.39 0.16
CA ILE A 54 22.43 -13.23 0.24
C ILE A 54 21.78 -14.50 0.79
N ALA A 55 22.17 -15.67 0.28
CA ALA A 55 21.64 -16.94 0.76
C ALA A 55 22.13 -17.31 2.16
N PHE A 56 23.36 -16.98 2.55
CA PHE A 56 23.80 -17.09 3.95
C PHE A 56 23.01 -16.17 4.89
N MET A 57 22.62 -14.97 4.45
CA MET A 57 21.72 -14.12 5.22
C MET A 57 20.36 -14.78 5.39
N ALA A 58 19.78 -15.33 4.32
CA ALA A 58 18.50 -16.04 4.35
C ALA A 58 18.53 -17.22 5.33
N GLU A 59 19.63 -17.98 5.36
CA GLU A 59 19.82 -19.09 6.31
C GLU A 59 19.68 -18.67 7.78
N THR A 60 20.03 -17.43 8.12
CA THR A 60 19.87 -16.94 9.49
C THR A 60 18.42 -16.78 9.93
N PHE A 61 17.47 -16.79 8.98
CA PHE A 61 16.05 -16.64 9.23
C PHE A 61 15.28 -17.98 9.14
N PHE A 62 15.90 -19.05 8.63
CA PHE A 62 15.27 -20.36 8.56
C PHE A 62 14.97 -20.94 9.94
N THR A 63 13.86 -21.66 10.05
CA THR A 63 13.57 -22.48 11.23
C THR A 63 14.46 -23.74 11.23
N PRO A 64 14.64 -24.42 12.38
CA PRO A 64 15.30 -25.73 12.42
C PRO A 64 14.66 -26.74 11.47
N GLU A 65 13.33 -26.69 11.32
CA GLU A 65 12.54 -27.53 10.42
C GLU A 65 12.88 -27.24 8.96
N THR A 66 12.84 -25.97 8.52
CA THR A 66 13.22 -25.56 7.17
C THR A 66 14.66 -25.96 6.87
N THR A 67 15.58 -25.69 7.79
CA THR A 67 16.99 -26.08 7.64
C THR A 67 17.15 -27.59 7.39
N SER A 68 16.39 -28.41 8.13
CA SER A 68 16.40 -29.87 7.97
C SER A 68 15.85 -30.33 6.61
N VAL A 69 14.76 -29.72 6.14
CA VAL A 69 14.14 -30.03 4.84
C VAL A 69 15.09 -29.66 3.69
N LEU A 70 15.62 -28.44 3.69
CA LEU A 70 16.50 -27.96 2.62
C LEU A 70 17.83 -28.74 2.58
N ALA A 71 18.34 -29.15 3.73
CA ALA A 71 19.52 -30.01 3.81
C ALA A 71 19.31 -31.38 3.15
N LYS A 72 18.08 -31.92 3.14
CA LYS A 72 17.74 -33.17 2.42
C LYS A 72 17.61 -32.96 0.91
N ILE A 73 17.24 -31.75 0.46
CA ILE A 73 17.08 -31.40 -0.95
C ILE A 73 18.44 -31.17 -1.63
N LEU A 74 19.38 -30.53 -0.94
CA LEU A 74 20.68 -30.17 -1.50
C LEU A 74 21.62 -31.36 -1.67
N GLU A 75 22.46 -31.29 -2.70
CA GLU A 75 23.56 -32.24 -2.90
C GLU A 75 24.53 -32.23 -1.68
N PRO A 76 25.08 -33.40 -1.27
CA PRO A 76 25.94 -33.50 -0.08
C PRO A 76 27.15 -32.55 -0.05
N LYS A 77 27.68 -32.17 -1.23
CA LYS A 77 28.82 -31.25 -1.36
C LYS A 77 28.57 -29.85 -0.79
N TYR A 78 27.30 -29.44 -0.68
CA TYR A 78 26.91 -28.16 -0.09
C TYR A 78 26.72 -28.22 1.43
N ASN A 79 26.83 -29.41 2.03
CA ASN A 79 26.70 -29.62 3.48
C ASN A 79 25.40 -29.02 4.07
N GLY A 80 24.31 -29.11 3.31
CA GLY A 80 22.99 -28.58 3.68
C GLY A 80 22.87 -27.06 3.68
N SER A 81 23.87 -26.32 3.19
CA SER A 81 23.83 -24.85 3.11
C SER A 81 23.36 -24.39 1.74
N VAL A 82 22.24 -23.67 1.71
CA VAL A 82 21.73 -22.91 0.56
C VAL A 82 22.76 -21.85 0.15
N GLY A 83 23.35 -21.16 1.13
CA GLY A 83 24.42 -20.18 0.98
C GLY A 83 25.56 -20.68 0.10
N ARG A 84 26.07 -21.89 0.35
CA ARG A 84 27.16 -22.50 -0.45
C ARG A 84 26.76 -22.85 -1.89
N SER A 85 25.47 -22.90 -2.18
CA SER A 85 24.93 -23.34 -3.46
C SER A 85 24.45 -22.20 -4.37
N ALA A 86 24.25 -21.00 -3.83
CA ALA A 86 23.57 -19.90 -4.52
C ALA A 86 24.33 -19.34 -5.75
N ALA A 87 25.65 -19.42 -5.81
CA ALA A 87 26.43 -19.00 -6.98
C ALA A 87 26.56 -20.09 -8.07
N TRP A 88 25.92 -21.25 -7.89
CA TRP A 88 26.01 -22.35 -8.87
C TRP A 88 25.34 -21.99 -10.20
N ALA A 89 24.33 -21.14 -10.15
CA ALA A 89 23.49 -20.73 -11.26
C ALA A 89 24.27 -20.08 -12.41
N ASP A 90 25.08 -19.05 -12.10
CA ASP A 90 25.94 -18.37 -13.08
C ASP A 90 26.89 -19.35 -13.75
N ALA A 91 27.57 -20.16 -12.95
CA ALA A 91 28.54 -21.13 -13.44
C ALA A 91 27.86 -22.17 -14.35
N TYR A 92 26.65 -22.62 -14.01
CA TYR A 92 25.92 -23.59 -14.81
C TYR A 92 25.42 -23.01 -16.13
N ALA A 93 25.00 -21.75 -16.15
CA ALA A 93 24.55 -21.05 -17.37
C ALA A 93 25.64 -20.94 -18.45
N HIS A 94 26.91 -21.07 -18.07
CA HIS A 94 28.07 -21.08 -18.96
C HIS A 94 28.54 -22.49 -19.37
N THR A 95 27.83 -23.54 -18.98
CA THR A 95 28.09 -24.92 -19.44
C THR A 95 27.27 -25.25 -20.69
N SER A 96 27.69 -26.28 -21.45
CA SER A 96 26.90 -26.79 -22.58
C SER A 96 25.52 -27.28 -22.16
N GLU A 97 25.43 -27.87 -20.97
CA GLU A 97 24.20 -28.43 -20.41
C GLU A 97 23.26 -27.33 -19.93
N GLY A 98 23.78 -26.27 -19.32
CA GLY A 98 22.99 -25.21 -18.69
C GLY A 98 22.77 -23.96 -19.53
N TYR A 99 23.31 -23.88 -20.74
CA TYR A 99 23.20 -22.67 -21.58
C TYR A 99 21.76 -22.17 -21.80
N PHE A 100 20.76 -23.07 -21.74
CA PHE A 100 19.36 -22.70 -21.84
C PHE A 100 18.89 -21.75 -20.72
N SER A 101 19.51 -21.80 -19.54
CA SER A 101 19.16 -20.96 -18.40
C SER A 101 19.87 -19.60 -18.40
N TYR A 102 20.70 -19.31 -19.41
CA TYR A 102 21.45 -18.06 -19.49
C TYR A 102 20.51 -16.84 -19.44
N GLN A 103 19.45 -16.84 -20.26
CA GLN A 103 18.46 -15.76 -20.29
C GLN A 103 17.58 -15.65 -19.03
N TRP A 104 17.64 -16.63 -18.12
CA TRP A 104 16.83 -16.61 -16.90
C TRP A 104 17.37 -15.66 -15.81
N HIS A 105 18.54 -15.06 -15.99
CA HIS A 105 19.15 -14.20 -14.96
C HIS A 105 18.61 -12.75 -15.01
N TRP A 106 17.83 -12.39 -16.04
CA TRP A 106 17.30 -11.02 -16.16
C TRP A 106 15.92 -10.97 -16.84
N ILE A 107 15.34 -9.76 -16.87
CA ILE A 107 14.18 -9.38 -17.69
C ILE A 107 14.46 -8.00 -18.32
N ASP A 108 14.42 -7.93 -19.65
CA ASP A 108 14.80 -6.73 -20.39
C ASP A 108 13.58 -5.85 -20.68
N THR A 109 13.49 -4.72 -19.98
CA THR A 109 12.42 -3.74 -20.20
C THR A 109 12.60 -2.93 -21.48
N HIS A 110 11.47 -2.63 -22.15
CA HIS A 110 11.41 -1.76 -23.34
C HIS A 110 11.04 -0.30 -23.02
N ASP A 111 11.29 0.13 -21.79
CA ASP A 111 11.04 1.47 -21.28
C ASP A 111 12.17 2.45 -21.67
N ARG A 112 12.14 3.66 -21.11
CA ARG A 112 13.06 4.75 -21.47
C ARG A 112 13.66 5.35 -20.21
N GLN A 113 14.61 4.66 -19.59
CA GLN A 113 15.28 5.21 -18.42
C GLN A 113 16.20 6.38 -18.83
N PRO A 114 16.35 7.42 -17.99
CA PRO A 114 15.69 7.61 -16.69
C PRO A 114 14.29 8.28 -16.78
N GLU A 115 13.77 8.58 -17.98
CA GLU A 115 12.53 9.33 -18.15
C GLU A 115 11.27 8.54 -17.73
N SER A 116 11.26 7.23 -17.92
CA SER A 116 10.15 6.35 -17.56
C SER A 116 10.66 4.93 -17.29
N CYS A 117 10.28 4.37 -16.14
CA CYS A 117 10.49 2.98 -15.77
C CYS A 117 9.15 2.27 -15.71
N SER A 118 8.99 1.22 -16.51
CA SER A 118 7.75 0.46 -16.60
C SER A 118 8.09 -0.94 -17.07
N LEU A 119 8.07 -1.88 -16.13
CA LEU A 119 8.21 -3.31 -16.40
C LEU A 119 6.84 -3.95 -16.58
N ASP A 120 6.64 -4.65 -17.68
CA ASP A 120 5.46 -5.45 -17.97
C ASP A 120 5.90 -6.87 -18.32
N TYR A 121 5.47 -7.85 -17.52
CA TYR A 121 5.91 -9.23 -17.66
C TYR A 121 5.62 -9.81 -19.06
N THR A 122 4.40 -9.60 -19.57
CA THR A 122 3.97 -10.15 -20.86
C THR A 122 4.73 -9.54 -22.03
N ARG A 123 5.11 -8.27 -21.93
CA ARG A 123 5.88 -7.56 -22.96
C ARG A 123 7.38 -7.83 -22.87
N ASP A 124 7.93 -7.86 -21.66
CA ASP A 124 9.38 -7.78 -21.42
C ASP A 124 10.03 -9.14 -21.17
N CYS A 125 9.26 -10.17 -20.79
CA CYS A 125 9.81 -11.52 -20.64
C CYS A 125 10.06 -12.17 -22.01
N ALA A 126 11.28 -12.65 -22.24
CA ALA A 126 11.64 -13.33 -23.48
C ALA A 126 10.92 -14.68 -23.63
N GLU A 127 10.72 -15.13 -24.88
CA GLU A 127 10.08 -16.42 -25.19
C GLU A 127 10.80 -17.62 -24.55
N GLY A 128 12.14 -17.56 -24.43
CA GLY A 128 12.97 -18.57 -23.75
C GLY A 128 12.88 -18.54 -22.21
N GLY A 129 12.09 -17.63 -21.66
CA GLY A 129 12.00 -17.31 -20.24
C GLY A 129 12.91 -16.15 -19.84
N CYS A 130 12.53 -15.54 -18.72
CA CYS A 130 13.23 -14.48 -18.01
C CYS A 130 13.26 -14.80 -16.50
N VAL A 131 13.95 -13.98 -15.71
CA VAL A 131 14.07 -14.15 -14.24
C VAL A 131 12.73 -14.32 -13.53
N VAL A 132 11.70 -13.58 -13.95
CA VAL A 132 10.34 -13.69 -13.38
C VAL A 132 9.74 -15.08 -13.62
N SER A 133 9.74 -15.54 -14.88
CA SER A 133 9.22 -16.86 -15.24
C SER A 133 10.04 -18.00 -14.62
N ALA A 134 11.35 -17.79 -14.47
CA ALA A 134 12.26 -18.78 -13.87
C ALA A 134 11.99 -18.92 -12.37
N ILE A 135 11.86 -17.82 -11.63
CA ILE A 135 11.43 -17.83 -10.23
C ILE A 135 10.08 -18.56 -10.12
N ALA A 136 9.10 -18.19 -10.95
CA ALA A 136 7.77 -18.80 -10.92
C ALA A 136 7.80 -20.32 -11.12
N ASN A 137 8.50 -20.79 -12.14
CA ASN A 137 8.58 -22.21 -12.47
C ASN A 137 9.39 -23.00 -11.45
N GLN A 138 10.54 -22.49 -11.01
CA GLN A 138 11.39 -23.20 -10.06
C GLN A 138 10.80 -23.21 -8.65
N THR A 139 10.04 -22.17 -8.27
CA THR A 139 9.27 -22.17 -7.01
C THR A 139 8.24 -23.28 -6.98
N LYS A 140 7.48 -23.47 -8.07
CA LYS A 140 6.49 -24.56 -8.18
C LYS A 140 7.15 -25.95 -8.06
N ILE A 141 8.27 -26.15 -8.73
CA ILE A 141 9.03 -27.42 -8.65
C ILE A 141 9.55 -27.63 -7.21
N LEU A 142 10.07 -26.58 -6.58
CA LEU A 142 10.59 -26.65 -5.21
C LEU A 142 9.48 -27.00 -4.21
N GLN A 143 8.27 -26.43 -4.35
CA GLN A 143 7.12 -26.77 -3.52
C GLN A 143 6.78 -28.26 -3.59
N GLU A 144 6.75 -28.85 -4.78
CA GLU A 144 6.50 -30.28 -4.96
C GLU A 144 7.58 -31.13 -4.29
N CYS A 145 8.85 -30.73 -4.44
CA CYS A 145 9.98 -31.39 -3.81
C CYS A 145 9.92 -31.34 -2.28
N VAL A 146 9.56 -30.19 -1.72
CA VAL A 146 9.34 -30.00 -0.28
C VAL A 146 8.23 -30.92 0.24
N GLN A 147 7.11 -31.02 -0.46
CA GLN A 147 6.01 -31.92 -0.07
C GLN A 147 6.45 -33.40 -0.07
N GLN A 148 7.27 -33.79 -1.04
CA GLN A 148 7.84 -35.15 -1.08
C GLN A 148 8.79 -35.43 0.09
N VAL A 149 9.53 -34.43 0.59
CA VAL A 149 10.35 -34.55 1.80
C VAL A 149 9.47 -34.77 3.04
N TYR A 150 8.34 -34.06 3.14
CA TYR A 150 7.40 -34.22 4.26
C TYR A 150 6.65 -35.54 4.26
N ALA A 151 6.33 -36.08 3.08
CA ALA A 151 5.71 -37.39 2.93
C ALA A 151 6.65 -38.56 3.27
N ASP A 152 7.92 -38.29 3.62
CA ASP A 152 9.00 -39.27 3.82
C ASP A 152 9.25 -40.18 2.59
N ASP A 153 8.71 -39.77 1.42
CA ASP A 153 8.88 -40.44 0.13
C ASP A 153 10.27 -40.13 -0.48
N LEU A 154 10.94 -39.08 0.01
CA LEU A 154 12.27 -38.68 -0.44
C LEU A 154 13.40 -39.54 0.19
N ILE A 155 13.20 -40.86 0.29
CA ILE A 155 14.30 -41.83 0.45
C ILE A 155 14.73 -42.30 -0.95
N ARG A 156 15.30 -41.40 -1.74
CA ARG A 156 16.22 -41.72 -2.82
C ARG A 156 17.09 -40.50 -3.08
N SER A 157 18.22 -40.49 -2.38
CA SER A 157 19.38 -39.65 -2.65
C SER A 157 19.57 -39.40 -4.16
N GLN A 158 19.66 -38.12 -4.54
CA GLN A 158 20.03 -37.57 -5.87
C GLN A 158 18.89 -37.24 -6.86
N ASN A 159 17.75 -36.68 -6.43
CA ASN A 159 16.90 -35.95 -7.37
C ASN A 159 17.53 -34.57 -7.68
N LEU A 160 18.37 -34.52 -8.71
CA LEU A 160 19.01 -33.28 -9.16
C LEU A 160 17.99 -32.19 -9.49
N THR A 161 16.77 -32.53 -9.90
CA THR A 161 15.70 -31.56 -10.17
C THR A 161 15.35 -30.73 -8.94
N CYS A 162 15.18 -31.37 -7.78
CA CYS A 162 14.87 -30.67 -6.53
C CYS A 162 16.03 -29.79 -6.06
N SER A 163 17.26 -30.32 -6.15
CA SER A 163 18.44 -29.52 -5.83
C SER A 163 18.60 -28.34 -6.79
N TYR A 164 18.30 -28.50 -8.08
CA TYR A 164 18.40 -27.44 -9.07
C TYR A 164 17.36 -26.36 -8.83
N ALA A 165 16.11 -26.75 -8.55
CA ALA A 165 15.05 -25.80 -8.23
C ALA A 165 15.42 -24.90 -7.04
N LEU A 166 15.91 -25.48 -5.94
CA LEU A 166 16.37 -24.71 -4.79
C LEU A 166 17.54 -23.77 -5.12
N LYS A 167 18.53 -24.25 -5.88
CA LYS A 167 19.68 -23.42 -6.30
C LYS A 167 19.25 -22.27 -7.21
N TRP A 168 18.32 -22.50 -8.12
CA TRP A 168 17.77 -21.47 -9.00
C TRP A 168 16.98 -20.42 -8.23
N VAL A 169 16.08 -20.83 -7.34
CA VAL A 169 15.32 -19.90 -6.50
C VAL A 169 16.27 -19.07 -5.64
N ALA A 170 17.25 -19.71 -4.98
CA ALA A 170 18.25 -19.00 -4.16
C ALA A 170 19.05 -17.95 -4.93
N HIS A 171 19.35 -18.24 -6.21
CA HIS A 171 20.11 -17.34 -7.06
C HIS A 171 19.26 -16.21 -7.65
N PHE A 172 18.16 -16.55 -8.32
CA PHE A 172 17.33 -15.58 -9.05
C PHE A 172 16.64 -14.57 -8.13
N LEU A 173 16.45 -14.90 -6.84
CA LEU A 173 16.04 -13.91 -5.86
C LEU A 173 17.12 -12.85 -5.61
N GLY A 174 18.41 -13.16 -5.78
CA GLY A 174 19.45 -12.14 -5.84
C GLY A 174 19.33 -11.29 -7.11
N ASP A 175 19.22 -11.95 -8.27
CA ASP A 175 19.17 -11.27 -9.57
C ASP A 175 18.03 -10.28 -9.69
N VAL A 176 16.80 -10.70 -9.38
CA VAL A 176 15.61 -9.86 -9.53
C VAL A 176 15.64 -8.62 -8.65
N HIS A 177 16.48 -8.58 -7.60
CA HIS A 177 16.68 -7.44 -6.72
C HIS A 177 17.82 -6.50 -7.17
N GLN A 178 18.61 -6.91 -8.15
CA GLN A 178 19.61 -6.07 -8.77
C GLN A 178 18.94 -5.24 -9.88
N PRO A 179 18.92 -3.89 -9.80
CA PRO A 179 18.16 -3.05 -10.72
C PRO A 179 18.44 -3.32 -12.21
N LEU A 180 19.70 -3.47 -12.60
CA LEU A 180 20.14 -3.66 -13.98
C LEU A 180 19.85 -5.05 -14.54
N HIS A 181 19.50 -6.05 -13.72
CA HIS A 181 18.89 -7.31 -14.18
C HIS A 181 17.40 -7.15 -14.54
N THR A 182 16.84 -5.95 -14.33
CA THR A 182 15.46 -5.60 -14.69
C THR A 182 15.40 -4.40 -15.66
N SER A 183 16.43 -4.25 -16.50
CA SER A 183 16.55 -3.16 -17.46
C SER A 183 17.10 -3.61 -18.82
N GLY A 184 16.37 -3.32 -19.90
CA GLY A 184 16.88 -3.52 -21.26
C GLY A 184 17.89 -2.46 -21.72
N ARG A 185 18.03 -1.35 -20.98
CA ARG A 185 18.89 -0.23 -21.40
C ARG A 185 20.35 -0.64 -21.36
N ALA A 186 21.03 -0.45 -22.50
CA ALA A 186 22.44 -0.81 -22.67
C ALA A 186 22.74 -2.28 -22.29
N VAL A 187 21.77 -3.18 -22.47
CA VAL A 187 21.82 -4.60 -22.07
C VAL A 187 22.12 -4.71 -20.57
N GLY A 188 21.19 -4.20 -19.76
CA GLY A 188 21.37 -4.09 -18.31
C GLY A 188 22.61 -3.29 -17.90
N GLY A 189 22.97 -2.24 -18.64
CA GLY A 189 24.17 -1.44 -18.35
C GLY A 189 25.52 -2.06 -18.77
N ASN A 190 25.55 -3.27 -19.35
CA ASN A 190 26.79 -3.91 -19.82
C ASN A 190 27.51 -3.12 -20.93
N MET A 191 26.74 -2.41 -21.76
CA MET A 191 27.28 -1.51 -22.80
C MET A 191 27.49 -0.08 -22.30
N PHE A 192 27.26 0.20 -21.01
CA PHE A 192 27.47 1.52 -20.42
C PHE A 192 28.83 1.58 -19.72
N ARG A 193 29.84 2.15 -20.40
CA ARG A 193 31.22 2.23 -19.89
C ARG A 193 31.36 3.30 -18.79
N VAL A 194 32.01 2.94 -17.69
CA VAL A 194 32.21 3.81 -16.52
C VAL A 194 33.60 3.59 -15.91
N VAL A 195 34.01 4.48 -15.01
CA VAL A 195 35.19 4.29 -14.15
C VAL A 195 34.70 4.15 -12.71
N PHE A 196 35.24 3.20 -11.95
CA PHE A 196 34.97 3.01 -10.53
C PHE A 196 36.27 2.79 -9.77
N GLY A 197 36.60 3.69 -8.83
CA GLY A 197 37.82 3.60 -8.03
C GLY A 197 39.11 3.58 -8.86
N GLY A 198 39.13 4.31 -9.97
CA GLY A 198 40.24 4.38 -10.93
C GLY A 198 40.27 3.24 -11.95
N VAL A 199 39.35 2.27 -11.89
CA VAL A 199 39.29 1.13 -12.81
C VAL A 199 38.22 1.33 -13.88
N SER A 200 38.59 1.21 -15.15
CA SER A 200 37.62 1.24 -16.26
C SER A 200 36.81 -0.07 -16.29
N THR A 201 35.50 0.03 -16.18
CA THR A 201 34.57 -1.10 -16.16
C THR A 201 33.25 -0.73 -16.86
N GLN A 202 32.17 -1.43 -16.58
CA GLN A 202 30.83 -1.18 -17.08
C GLN A 202 29.83 -1.08 -15.91
N LEU A 203 28.71 -0.38 -16.12
CA LEU A 203 27.79 0.00 -15.05
C LEU A 203 27.14 -1.21 -14.35
N HIS A 204 26.82 -2.28 -15.08
CA HIS A 204 26.34 -3.54 -14.53
C HIS A 204 27.30 -4.08 -13.46
N ALA A 205 28.60 -4.22 -13.77
CA ALA A 205 29.58 -4.75 -12.82
C ALA A 205 29.70 -3.88 -11.57
N VAL A 206 29.48 -2.56 -11.71
CA VAL A 206 29.47 -1.66 -10.54
C VAL A 206 28.35 -2.04 -9.57
N TRP A 207 27.14 -2.29 -10.07
CA TRP A 207 25.99 -2.66 -9.24
C TRP A 207 26.01 -4.11 -8.77
N ASP A 208 26.45 -5.01 -9.65
CA ASP A 208 26.49 -6.45 -9.42
C ASP A 208 27.62 -6.85 -8.46
N GLY A 209 28.76 -6.16 -8.56
CA GLY A 209 29.98 -6.46 -7.82
C GLY A 209 30.51 -5.28 -7.02
N TYR A 210 31.01 -4.23 -7.66
CA TYR A 210 31.86 -3.23 -6.97
C TYR A 210 31.19 -2.53 -5.78
N LEU A 211 29.89 -2.22 -5.85
CA LEU A 211 29.17 -1.52 -4.79
C LEU A 211 29.08 -2.33 -3.48
N PRO A 212 28.68 -3.61 -3.48
CA PRO A 212 28.77 -4.47 -2.29
C PRO A 212 30.15 -4.48 -1.61
N TYR A 213 31.23 -4.61 -2.39
CA TYR A 213 32.61 -4.58 -1.86
C TYR A 213 32.99 -3.21 -1.30
N PHE A 214 32.57 -2.15 -1.99
CA PHE A 214 32.75 -0.77 -1.53
C PHE A 214 31.99 -0.51 -0.22
N ALA A 215 30.75 -0.99 -0.09
CA ALA A 215 29.93 -0.87 1.11
C ALA A 215 30.53 -1.62 2.30
N ALA A 216 31.00 -2.85 2.06
CA ALA A 216 31.68 -3.66 3.07
C ALA A 216 33.09 -3.14 3.43
N ASN A 217 33.65 -2.23 2.61
CA ASN A 217 35.01 -1.73 2.73
C ASN A 217 36.06 -2.86 2.75
N VAL A 218 35.90 -3.83 1.86
CA VAL A 218 36.83 -4.97 1.71
C VAL A 218 37.42 -5.02 0.30
N GLN A 219 38.64 -5.53 0.19
CA GLN A 219 39.39 -5.64 -1.08
C GLN A 219 39.59 -7.11 -1.50
N GLN A 220 39.26 -8.05 -0.62
CA GLN A 220 39.34 -9.49 -0.89
C GLN A 220 37.94 -10.02 -1.24
N PRO A 221 37.83 -11.04 -2.11
CA PRO A 221 36.57 -11.72 -2.40
C PRO A 221 35.88 -12.19 -1.12
N PHE A 222 34.55 -12.10 -1.08
CA PHE A 222 33.77 -12.69 0.03
C PHE A 222 33.93 -14.22 0.06
N SER A 223 33.76 -14.81 1.24
CA SER A 223 33.81 -16.26 1.42
C SER A 223 32.60 -16.93 0.75
N ASN A 224 32.83 -18.01 0.00
CA ASN A 224 31.74 -18.88 -0.47
C ASN A 224 31.35 -19.97 0.55
N GLN A 225 31.99 -19.98 1.74
CA GLN A 225 31.75 -20.98 2.80
C GLN A 225 31.02 -20.43 4.03
N SER A 226 30.96 -19.10 4.18
CA SER A 226 30.45 -18.43 5.38
C SER A 226 29.99 -16.99 5.11
N ILE A 227 29.07 -16.49 5.94
CA ILE A 227 28.64 -15.09 5.92
C ILE A 227 29.77 -14.14 6.36
N ASP A 228 29.91 -13.01 5.66
CA ASP A 228 30.83 -11.93 6.00
C ASP A 228 30.21 -10.97 7.05
N PRO A 229 31.02 -10.31 7.91
CA PRO A 229 30.52 -9.39 8.92
C PRO A 229 29.63 -8.26 8.39
N PHE A 230 29.85 -7.76 7.17
CA PHE A 230 29.00 -6.73 6.56
C PHE A 230 27.56 -7.22 6.41
N PHE A 231 27.37 -8.39 5.81
CA PHE A 231 26.05 -9.01 5.60
C PHE A 231 25.41 -9.46 6.92
N SER A 232 26.21 -9.91 7.90
CA SER A 232 25.73 -10.17 9.27
C SER A 232 25.19 -8.88 9.94
N GLY A 233 25.81 -7.74 9.65
CA GLY A 233 25.33 -6.42 10.04
C GLY A 233 23.98 -6.08 9.39
N LEU A 234 23.81 -6.40 8.10
CA LEU A 234 22.52 -6.25 7.42
C LEU A 234 21.43 -7.12 8.04
N VAL A 235 21.69 -8.40 8.35
CA VAL A 235 20.76 -9.27 9.09
C VAL A 235 20.35 -8.63 10.42
N THR A 236 21.31 -8.05 11.14
CA THR A 236 21.02 -7.35 12.40
C THR A 236 20.11 -6.15 12.17
N ARG A 237 20.33 -5.37 11.11
CA ARG A 237 19.46 -4.24 10.73
C ARG A 237 18.07 -4.69 10.31
N ILE A 238 17.93 -5.84 9.65
CA ILE A 238 16.62 -6.43 9.31
C ILE A 238 15.87 -6.75 10.61
N ARG A 239 16.50 -7.52 11.52
CA ARG A 239 15.87 -7.91 12.80
C ARG A 239 15.51 -6.73 13.71
N LYS A 240 16.26 -5.63 13.60
CA LYS A 240 16.02 -4.39 14.38
C LYS A 240 15.17 -3.36 13.65
N ASP A 241 14.71 -3.64 12.42
CA ASP A 241 13.91 -2.72 11.62
C ASP A 241 14.59 -1.34 11.42
N GLN A 242 15.85 -1.38 10.98
CA GLN A 242 16.73 -0.21 10.80
C GLN A 242 16.95 0.17 9.32
N PHE A 243 16.04 -0.21 8.44
CA PHE A 243 16.01 0.24 7.05
C PHE A 243 14.98 1.35 6.89
N TYR A 244 15.09 2.17 5.84
CA TYR A 244 14.15 3.28 5.62
C TYR A 244 12.72 2.78 5.31
N SER A 245 12.60 1.59 4.71
CA SER A 245 11.34 0.85 4.54
C SER A 245 11.36 -0.35 5.47
N ALA A 246 10.27 -0.59 6.21
CA ALA A 246 10.23 -1.65 7.22
C ALA A 246 10.27 -3.06 6.59
N PRO A 247 10.99 -4.03 7.17
CA PRO A 247 11.14 -5.38 6.61
C PRO A 247 9.83 -6.12 6.32
N TYR A 248 8.79 -5.94 7.13
CA TYR A 248 7.49 -6.59 6.90
C TYR A 248 6.83 -6.13 5.58
N MET A 249 7.09 -4.89 5.13
CA MET A 249 6.56 -4.39 3.86
C MET A 249 7.18 -5.11 2.66
N TRP A 250 8.36 -5.70 2.82
CA TRP A 250 9.01 -6.46 1.75
C TRP A 250 8.33 -7.80 1.49
N LEU A 251 7.46 -8.23 2.41
CA LEU A 251 6.76 -9.52 2.42
C LEU A 251 5.38 -9.47 1.79
N ALA A 252 4.89 -8.29 1.39
CA ALA A 252 3.55 -8.08 0.86
C ALA A 252 3.23 -8.90 -0.41
N CYS A 253 4.27 -9.45 -1.07
CA CYS A 253 4.10 -10.46 -2.11
C CYS A 253 5.14 -11.56 -1.95
N THR A 254 4.96 -12.48 -1.00
CA THR A 254 5.76 -13.71 -0.86
C THR A 254 4.89 -14.98 -0.88
N ASN A 255 3.64 -14.88 -1.35
CA ASN A 255 2.75 -16.04 -1.45
C ASN A 255 3.30 -17.00 -2.53
N PRO A 256 3.73 -18.22 -2.15
CA PRO A 256 4.34 -19.13 -3.10
C PRO A 256 3.30 -19.78 -4.04
N SER A 257 2.00 -19.53 -3.85
CA SER A 257 0.93 -19.91 -4.79
C SER A 257 0.74 -18.94 -5.96
N THR A 258 1.29 -17.72 -5.88
CA THR A 258 1.26 -16.70 -6.96
C THR A 258 2.67 -16.21 -7.31
N PRO A 259 3.63 -17.12 -7.61
CA PRO A 259 5.04 -16.75 -7.66
C PRO A 259 5.40 -15.88 -8.87
N GLU A 260 4.64 -15.95 -9.97
CA GLU A 260 4.82 -15.06 -11.14
C GLU A 260 4.42 -13.62 -10.82
N GLU A 261 3.28 -13.42 -10.16
CA GLU A 261 2.82 -12.10 -9.73
C GLU A 261 3.81 -11.45 -8.76
N CYS A 262 4.33 -12.24 -7.81
CA CYS A 262 5.31 -11.74 -6.85
C CYS A 262 6.66 -11.45 -7.46
N ALA A 263 7.20 -12.34 -8.30
CA ALA A 263 8.43 -12.07 -9.02
C ALA A 263 8.29 -10.86 -9.95
N THR A 264 7.13 -10.66 -10.59
CA THR A 264 6.84 -9.46 -11.40
C THR A 264 6.84 -8.20 -10.54
N SER A 265 6.23 -8.25 -9.36
CA SER A 265 6.21 -7.13 -8.42
C SER A 265 7.62 -6.76 -7.95
N TRP A 266 8.44 -7.76 -7.59
CA TRP A 266 9.84 -7.54 -7.20
C TRP A 266 10.65 -6.96 -8.34
N ALA A 267 10.45 -7.45 -9.57
CA ALA A 267 11.14 -6.92 -10.74
C ALA A 267 10.75 -5.46 -11.03
N LYS A 268 9.47 -5.10 -10.86
CA LYS A 268 8.99 -3.70 -10.96
C LYS A 268 9.63 -2.81 -9.89
N GLU A 269 9.78 -3.29 -8.66
CA GLU A 269 10.45 -2.56 -7.57
C GLU A 269 11.93 -2.28 -7.91
N SER A 270 12.63 -3.27 -8.48
CA SER A 270 14.03 -3.13 -8.89
C SER A 270 14.21 -2.20 -10.08
N ASN A 271 13.38 -2.37 -11.12
CA ASN A 271 13.40 -1.54 -12.33
C ASN A 271 13.18 -0.05 -12.01
N ARG A 272 12.36 0.26 -10.99
CA ARG A 272 12.14 1.65 -10.56
C ARG A 272 13.46 2.36 -10.16
N TRP A 273 14.41 1.65 -9.55
CA TRP A 273 15.70 2.23 -9.19
C TRP A 273 16.52 2.64 -10.40
N ASP A 274 16.29 2.03 -11.57
CA ASP A 274 16.97 2.42 -12.80
C ASP A 274 16.70 3.88 -13.16
N CYS A 275 15.46 4.35 -12.95
CA CYS A 275 15.08 5.74 -13.14
C CYS A 275 15.40 6.59 -11.91
N ASP A 276 15.03 6.13 -10.71
CA ASP A 276 15.13 6.94 -9.50
C ASP A 276 16.60 7.24 -9.13
N TYR A 277 17.53 6.34 -9.49
CA TYR A 277 18.94 6.52 -9.16
C TYR A 277 19.93 6.09 -10.24
N VAL A 278 19.88 4.84 -10.73
CA VAL A 278 20.99 4.22 -11.48
C VAL A 278 21.40 5.08 -12.68
N TYR A 279 20.45 5.38 -13.55
CA TYR A 279 20.69 6.16 -14.77
C TYR A 279 20.48 7.67 -14.60
N SER A 280 19.70 8.12 -13.62
CA SER A 280 19.48 9.55 -13.38
C SER A 280 20.66 10.22 -12.69
N ARG A 281 21.49 9.45 -11.96
CA ARG A 281 22.65 9.97 -11.22
C ARG A 281 23.99 9.62 -11.84
N VAL A 282 24.04 8.73 -12.83
CA VAL A 282 25.31 8.39 -13.52
C VAL A 282 25.76 9.57 -14.40
N VAL A 283 26.96 10.10 -14.14
CA VAL A 283 27.53 11.21 -14.92
C VAL A 283 28.71 10.71 -15.74
N ASN A 284 28.61 10.86 -17.06
CA ASN A 284 29.63 10.37 -17.98
C ASN A 284 30.99 11.09 -17.76
N GLY A 285 32.08 10.33 -17.83
CA GLY A 285 33.44 10.84 -17.63
C GLY A 285 33.84 11.09 -16.17
N THR A 286 33.01 10.70 -15.19
CA THR A 286 33.35 10.74 -13.77
C THR A 286 33.68 9.35 -13.23
N ASP A 287 34.44 9.31 -12.13
CA ASP A 287 34.67 8.08 -11.38
C ASP A 287 33.54 7.88 -10.37
N LEU A 288 32.74 6.83 -10.54
CA LEU A 288 31.58 6.53 -9.71
C LEU A 288 31.93 6.21 -8.25
N GLY A 289 33.15 5.73 -7.99
CA GLY A 289 33.63 5.44 -6.63
C GLY A 289 33.96 6.70 -5.82
N THR A 290 34.21 7.84 -6.48
CA THR A 290 34.64 9.09 -5.82
C THR A 290 33.76 10.30 -6.11
N SER A 291 32.92 10.25 -7.14
CA SER A 291 31.99 11.34 -7.54
C SER A 291 30.81 11.56 -6.59
N GLY A 292 30.67 10.72 -5.56
CA GLY A 292 29.49 10.67 -4.68
C GLY A 292 28.40 9.71 -5.17
N TYR A 293 28.52 9.15 -6.39
CA TYR A 293 27.57 8.16 -6.91
C TYR A 293 27.53 6.90 -6.02
N ALA A 294 28.69 6.33 -5.68
CA ALA A 294 28.74 5.15 -4.82
C ALA A 294 28.10 5.41 -3.45
N THR A 295 28.36 6.57 -2.84
CA THR A 295 27.80 6.93 -1.53
C THR A 295 26.27 6.92 -1.51
N GLY A 296 25.61 7.41 -2.56
CA GLY A 296 24.15 7.35 -2.65
C GLY A 296 23.60 6.00 -3.12
N ALA A 297 24.41 5.18 -3.81
CA ALA A 297 24.01 3.86 -4.29
C ALA A 297 24.05 2.80 -3.16
N VAL A 298 24.98 2.93 -2.21
CA VAL A 298 25.17 1.96 -1.11
C VAL A 298 23.87 1.67 -0.34
N PRO A 299 23.09 2.68 0.14
CA PRO A 299 21.85 2.39 0.85
C PRO A 299 20.81 1.62 0.01
N ILE A 300 20.82 1.79 -1.32
CA ILE A 300 19.93 1.08 -2.23
C ILE A 300 20.36 -0.38 -2.35
N VAL A 301 21.67 -0.62 -2.54
CA VAL A 301 22.25 -1.97 -2.59
C VAL A 301 22.02 -2.73 -1.29
N GLU A 302 22.24 -2.09 -0.13
CA GLU A 302 21.97 -2.69 1.18
C GLU A 302 20.50 -3.08 1.34
N LEU A 303 19.57 -2.23 0.89
CA LEU A 303 18.15 -2.54 0.91
C LEU A 303 17.83 -3.73 0.01
N GLN A 304 18.30 -3.72 -1.24
CA GLN A 304 17.97 -4.75 -2.22
C GLN A 304 18.51 -6.12 -1.82
N ILE A 305 19.76 -6.20 -1.34
CA ILE A 305 20.36 -7.40 -0.76
C ILE A 305 19.53 -7.92 0.42
N SER A 306 19.05 -7.01 1.28
CA SER A 306 18.25 -7.37 2.45
C SER A 306 16.85 -7.87 2.08
N LYS A 307 16.22 -7.27 1.06
CA LYS A 307 14.95 -7.75 0.47
C LYS A 307 15.10 -9.14 -0.12
N ALA A 308 16.15 -9.37 -0.92
CA ALA A 308 16.44 -10.66 -1.52
C ALA A 308 16.60 -11.76 -0.45
N ALA A 309 17.40 -11.49 0.58
CA ALA A 309 17.63 -12.44 1.68
C ALA A 309 16.34 -12.77 2.46
N LEU A 310 15.53 -11.76 2.78
CA LEU A 310 14.30 -11.97 3.56
C LEU A 310 13.20 -12.66 2.73
N ARG A 311 13.07 -12.32 1.45
CA ARG A 311 12.13 -12.99 0.53
C ARG A 311 12.54 -14.45 0.31
N LEU A 312 13.84 -14.74 0.20
CA LEU A 312 14.36 -16.11 0.11
C LEU A 312 14.07 -16.91 1.39
N ALA A 313 14.20 -16.29 2.55
CA ALA A 313 13.89 -16.93 3.83
C ALA A 313 12.44 -17.43 3.94
N LEU A 314 11.50 -16.76 3.26
CA LEU A 314 10.06 -16.96 3.42
C LEU A 314 9.38 -17.64 2.21
N CYS A 315 10.08 -17.75 1.08
CA CYS A 315 9.65 -18.57 -0.05
C CYS A 315 9.61 -20.08 0.30
N ASP A 316 10.24 -20.49 1.41
CA ASP A 316 10.52 -21.90 1.73
C ASP A 316 9.84 -22.39 3.01
N MET A 317 8.51 -22.24 3.06
CA MET A 317 7.60 -22.79 4.09
C MET A 317 7.44 -21.91 5.35
N ALA A 318 6.19 -21.81 5.80
CA ALA A 318 5.72 -21.17 7.03
C ALA A 318 5.67 -19.62 7.02
N PHE A 319 4.81 -19.07 6.14
CA PHE A 319 4.34 -17.68 6.26
C PHE A 319 3.61 -17.43 7.59
N ASP A 320 2.90 -18.44 8.11
CA ASP A 320 2.04 -18.28 9.30
C ASP A 320 2.82 -18.23 10.63
N GLU A 321 4.03 -18.81 10.71
CA GLU A 321 4.76 -18.91 11.99
C GLU A 321 5.74 -17.74 12.25
N PHE A 322 6.02 -16.92 11.23
CA PHE A 322 6.98 -15.81 11.32
C PHE A 322 6.33 -14.50 11.80
N ASN A 323 5.03 -14.29 11.53
CA ASN A 323 4.28 -13.14 12.06
C ASN A 323 4.28 -13.10 13.60
N ASP A 324 4.28 -14.27 14.25
CA ASP A 324 4.32 -14.41 15.71
C ASP A 324 5.73 -14.23 16.30
N LYS A 325 6.80 -14.41 15.51
CA LYS A 325 8.20 -14.33 15.99
C LYS A 325 8.88 -12.99 15.72
N VAL A 326 8.36 -12.18 14.79
CA VAL A 326 8.83 -10.79 14.57
C VAL A 326 8.19 -9.81 15.54
N THR A 327 7.06 -10.18 16.15
CA THR A 327 6.42 -9.41 17.21
C THR A 327 6.74 -10.05 18.56
N PRO A 328 7.71 -9.55 19.34
CA PRO A 328 8.06 -10.23 20.59
C PRO A 328 6.89 -10.20 21.58
N ALA A 329 6.53 -11.37 22.12
CA ALA A 329 5.59 -11.54 23.23
C ALA A 329 5.99 -10.78 24.51
N ASN A 330 7.19 -10.21 24.54
CA ASN A 330 7.62 -9.19 25.49
C ASN A 330 8.11 -7.97 24.70
N PRO A 331 7.39 -6.85 24.67
CA PRO A 331 7.88 -5.65 24.02
C PRO A 331 9.22 -5.27 24.67
N SER A 332 10.20 -5.00 23.81
CA SER A 332 11.44 -4.34 24.21
C SER A 332 11.09 -3.14 25.13
N ARG A 333 11.87 -2.92 26.18
CA ARG A 333 11.79 -1.68 26.97
C ARG A 333 12.26 -0.46 26.17
N GLU A 334 12.77 -0.65 24.95
CA GLU A 334 12.96 0.42 23.98
C GLU A 334 11.63 0.73 23.28
N THR A 335 11.31 2.01 23.16
CA THR A 335 10.08 2.50 22.51
C THR A 335 10.06 2.06 21.04
N SER A 336 9.30 1.01 20.71
CA SER A 336 8.84 0.80 19.34
C SER A 336 7.76 1.85 19.05
N PRO A 337 7.92 2.70 18.02
CA PRO A 337 6.90 3.69 17.70
C PRO A 337 5.66 2.99 17.14
N ASN A 338 4.46 3.53 17.42
CA ASN A 338 3.26 3.18 16.66
C ASN A 338 3.49 3.49 15.18
N ARG A 339 3.07 2.59 14.28
CA ARG A 339 3.22 2.75 12.83
C ARG A 339 1.88 2.50 12.14
N GLY A 340 1.67 3.20 11.03
CA GLY A 340 0.56 2.95 10.11
C GLY A 340 1.04 3.18 8.68
N SER A 341 0.42 2.51 7.73
CA SER A 341 0.72 2.65 6.29
C SER A 341 -0.53 2.34 5.48
N SER A 342 -0.71 3.02 4.35
CA SER A 342 -1.70 2.58 3.35
C SER A 342 -1.27 1.23 2.79
N VAL A 343 -2.16 0.25 2.84
CA VAL A 343 -1.93 -1.10 2.30
C VAL A 343 -2.90 -1.38 1.16
N HIS A 344 -2.54 -2.31 0.27
CA HIS A 344 -3.41 -2.68 -0.84
C HIS A 344 -4.68 -3.39 -0.35
N GLN A 345 -5.80 -3.23 -1.05
CA GLN A 345 -7.10 -3.84 -0.69
C GLN A 345 -7.04 -5.37 -0.48
N SER A 346 -6.14 -6.08 -1.16
CA SER A 346 -5.97 -7.53 -0.96
C SER A 346 -5.48 -7.90 0.46
N VAL A 347 -4.82 -6.95 1.13
CA VAL A 347 -4.35 -7.03 2.52
C VAL A 347 -5.37 -6.42 3.49
N ALA A 348 -5.96 -5.28 3.14
CA ALA A 348 -6.91 -4.57 4.01
C ALA A 348 -8.24 -5.31 4.20
N ILE A 349 -8.78 -5.93 3.14
CA ILE A 349 -10.09 -6.59 3.19
C ILE A 349 -10.01 -7.85 4.07
N PRO A 350 -10.88 -7.98 5.09
CA PRO A 350 -10.90 -9.11 6.03
C PRO A 350 -10.95 -10.47 5.33
N LYS A 351 -10.27 -11.46 5.92
CA LYS A 351 -10.35 -12.87 5.49
C LYS A 351 -11.30 -13.64 6.41
N PRO A 352 -12.16 -14.53 5.88
CA PRO A 352 -12.22 -14.96 4.48
C PRO A 352 -12.79 -13.86 3.56
N CYS A 353 -12.40 -13.87 2.27
CA CYS A 353 -12.93 -12.96 1.26
C CYS A 353 -13.21 -13.70 -0.05
N LYS A 354 -14.04 -13.12 -0.93
CA LYS A 354 -14.26 -13.65 -2.29
C LYS A 354 -14.47 -12.53 -3.33
N PRO A 355 -14.18 -12.77 -4.62
CA PRO A 355 -14.48 -11.80 -5.67
C PRO A 355 -15.95 -11.39 -5.68
N LEU A 356 -16.22 -10.10 -5.89
CA LEU A 356 -17.58 -9.56 -5.88
C LEU A 356 -18.51 -10.24 -6.89
N ARG A 357 -18.04 -10.42 -8.14
CA ARG A 357 -18.82 -11.07 -9.20
C ARG A 357 -19.16 -12.53 -8.85
N GLN A 358 -18.28 -13.22 -8.13
CA GLN A 358 -18.57 -14.57 -7.63
C GLN A 358 -19.67 -14.53 -6.56
N TRP A 359 -19.59 -13.61 -5.59
CA TRP A 359 -20.63 -13.45 -4.57
C TRP A 359 -22.00 -13.16 -5.20
N GLN A 360 -22.09 -12.25 -6.18
CA GLN A 360 -23.34 -11.94 -6.88
C GLN A 360 -23.96 -13.16 -7.58
N GLN A 361 -23.12 -13.97 -8.23
CA GLN A 361 -23.55 -15.23 -8.87
C GLN A 361 -24.10 -16.22 -7.85
N GLU A 362 -23.41 -16.43 -6.72
CA GLU A 362 -23.87 -17.30 -5.63
C GLU A 362 -25.19 -16.83 -5.02
N GLN A 363 -25.41 -15.51 -4.93
CA GLN A 363 -26.65 -14.92 -4.46
C GLN A 363 -27.76 -14.89 -5.52
N ASN A 364 -27.50 -15.34 -6.76
CA ASN A 364 -28.44 -15.25 -7.89
C ASN A 364 -28.96 -13.82 -8.10
N ILE A 365 -28.05 -12.84 -8.10
CA ILE A 365 -28.35 -11.44 -8.36
C ILE A 365 -28.29 -11.19 -9.87
N ASP A 366 -29.39 -10.66 -10.42
CA ASP A 366 -29.46 -10.22 -11.81
C ASP A 366 -29.16 -8.72 -11.89
N GLY A 367 -27.94 -8.40 -12.35
CA GLY A 367 -27.49 -7.02 -12.49
C GLY A 367 -28.33 -6.19 -13.45
N GLU A 368 -28.95 -6.80 -14.47
CA GLU A 368 -29.82 -6.08 -15.41
C GLU A 368 -31.18 -5.74 -14.80
N ALA A 369 -31.63 -6.53 -13.82
CA ALA A 369 -32.86 -6.29 -13.08
C ALA A 369 -32.71 -5.22 -11.97
N GLN A 370 -31.50 -4.95 -11.49
CA GLN A 370 -31.22 -3.93 -10.48
C GLN A 370 -31.43 -2.51 -11.00
N ILE A 371 -31.95 -1.62 -10.16
CA ILE A 371 -32.00 -0.19 -10.41
C ILE A 371 -30.59 0.40 -10.28
N LYS A 372 -30.15 1.16 -11.27
CA LYS A 372 -28.79 1.69 -11.35
C LYS A 372 -28.66 3.03 -10.62
N LEU A 373 -28.15 2.95 -9.40
CA LEU A 373 -27.72 4.08 -8.59
C LEU A 373 -26.32 4.53 -9.03
N THR A 374 -26.03 5.82 -8.84
CA THR A 374 -24.73 6.44 -9.17
C THR A 374 -24.06 7.07 -7.96
N LYS A 375 -24.83 7.66 -7.04
CA LYS A 375 -24.34 8.21 -5.77
C LYS A 375 -25.45 8.43 -4.75
N LEU A 376 -25.07 8.57 -3.48
CA LEU A 376 -25.92 9.13 -2.44
C LEU A 376 -25.81 10.67 -2.46
N VAL A 377 -26.94 11.38 -2.43
CA VAL A 377 -26.99 12.85 -2.67
C VAL A 377 -27.33 13.61 -1.41
N HIS A 378 -28.43 13.24 -0.73
CA HIS A 378 -28.88 13.96 0.44
C HIS A 378 -29.69 13.10 1.41
N MET A 379 -29.73 13.54 2.66
CA MET A 379 -30.50 12.92 3.73
C MET A 379 -31.78 13.72 4.00
N ARG A 380 -32.89 13.06 4.37
CA ARG A 380 -34.18 13.72 4.61
C ARG A 380 -34.74 13.41 5.99
N TYR A 381 -35.10 14.44 6.74
CA TYR A 381 -35.70 14.32 8.07
C TYR A 381 -36.84 15.31 8.32
N GLN A 382 -37.77 14.93 9.19
CA GLN A 382 -38.69 15.85 9.85
C GLN A 382 -38.20 16.24 11.23
N HIS A 383 -38.30 17.53 11.54
CA HIS A 383 -37.89 18.13 12.80
C HIS A 383 -39.01 19.01 13.37
N PRO A 384 -39.30 18.96 14.69
CA PRO A 384 -40.38 19.75 15.28
C PRO A 384 -40.07 21.24 15.30
N ASN A 385 -38.80 21.60 15.52
CA ASN A 385 -38.34 22.98 15.56
C ASN A 385 -37.31 23.23 14.44
N LEU A 386 -37.74 23.91 13.38
CA LEU A 386 -36.89 24.25 12.25
C LEU A 386 -35.75 25.19 12.60
N ASP A 387 -35.88 26.03 13.62
CA ASP A 387 -34.87 27.05 13.92
C ASP A 387 -33.75 26.48 14.81
N GLU A 388 -34.08 25.59 15.72
CA GLU A 388 -33.10 24.81 16.49
C GLU A 388 -32.23 23.96 15.56
N ILE A 389 -32.84 23.12 14.71
CA ILE A 389 -32.08 22.28 13.79
C ILE A 389 -31.31 23.11 12.75
N THR A 390 -31.84 24.26 12.31
CA THR A 390 -31.08 25.16 11.41
C THR A 390 -29.83 25.71 12.09
N THR A 391 -29.91 26.02 13.38
CA THR A 391 -28.77 26.54 14.14
C THR A 391 -27.71 25.45 14.29
N PHE A 392 -28.13 24.25 14.68
CA PHE A 392 -27.25 23.09 14.77
C PHE A 392 -26.58 22.78 13.43
N LEU A 393 -27.33 22.62 12.33
CA LEU A 393 -26.76 22.28 11.02
C LEU A 393 -25.79 23.36 10.50
N ARG A 394 -25.96 24.62 10.88
CA ARG A 394 -24.99 25.69 10.57
C ARG A 394 -23.72 25.58 11.39
N ASP A 395 -23.85 25.30 12.68
CA ASP A 395 -22.70 25.06 13.56
C ASP A 395 -21.99 23.74 13.21
N PHE A 396 -22.71 22.77 12.63
CA PHE A 396 -22.17 21.53 12.09
C PHE A 396 -21.45 21.73 10.75
N GLY A 397 -21.65 22.88 10.08
CA GLY A 397 -20.89 23.24 8.86
C GLY A 397 -21.66 23.18 7.55
N MET A 398 -22.98 23.16 7.60
CA MET A 398 -23.84 23.30 6.42
C MET A 398 -24.37 24.73 6.26
N SER A 399 -24.74 25.10 5.04
CA SER A 399 -25.36 26.39 4.74
C SER A 399 -26.76 26.23 4.16
N VAL A 400 -27.68 27.17 4.41
CA VAL A 400 -29.01 27.11 3.80
C VAL A 400 -28.89 27.37 2.29
N ALA A 401 -29.33 26.42 1.49
CA ALA A 401 -29.42 26.52 0.03
C ALA A 401 -30.72 27.21 -0.39
N HIS A 402 -31.83 26.79 0.21
CA HIS A 402 -33.16 27.29 -0.11
C HIS A 402 -34.11 27.09 1.07
N LYS A 403 -35.22 27.83 1.08
CA LYS A 403 -36.26 27.73 2.10
C LYS A 403 -37.62 28.02 1.50
N THR A 404 -38.61 27.24 1.91
CA THR A 404 -40.04 27.48 1.65
C THR A 404 -40.81 27.36 2.97
N GLN A 405 -42.14 27.44 2.91
CA GLN A 405 -42.95 27.32 4.12
C GLN A 405 -42.85 25.90 4.69
N GLY A 406 -42.28 25.76 5.89
CA GLY A 406 -42.13 24.47 6.57
C GLY A 406 -41.01 23.57 6.04
N LYS A 407 -40.21 23.99 5.04
CA LYS A 407 -39.12 23.18 4.46
C LYS A 407 -37.84 23.99 4.28
N LYS A 408 -36.69 23.36 4.51
CA LYS A 408 -35.36 23.97 4.32
C LYS A 408 -34.40 22.96 3.69
N TRP A 409 -33.57 23.43 2.76
CA TRP A 409 -32.53 22.64 2.11
C TRP A 409 -31.16 23.20 2.53
N PHE A 410 -30.25 22.31 2.91
CA PHE A 410 -28.91 22.66 3.38
C PHE A 410 -27.85 22.07 2.45
N LYS A 411 -26.86 22.88 2.09
CA LYS A 411 -25.78 22.53 1.16
C LYS A 411 -24.42 22.51 1.85
N GLY A 412 -23.56 21.66 1.33
CA GLY A 412 -22.12 21.73 1.50
C GLY A 412 -21.45 22.63 0.45
N TYR A 413 -20.12 22.63 0.45
CA TYR A 413 -19.31 23.34 -0.55
C TYR A 413 -19.11 22.54 -1.85
N GLY A 414 -19.46 21.24 -1.89
CA GLY A 414 -19.40 20.40 -3.09
C GLY A 414 -20.39 20.79 -4.21
N GLU A 415 -20.54 19.91 -5.21
CA GLU A 415 -21.37 20.14 -6.40
C GLU A 415 -22.87 19.85 -6.21
N ASP A 416 -23.26 19.15 -5.15
CA ASP A 416 -24.65 18.82 -4.87
C ASP A 416 -25.45 20.06 -4.47
N GLN A 417 -26.68 20.20 -4.98
CA GLN A 417 -27.54 21.34 -4.67
C GLN A 417 -27.81 21.48 -3.17
N TYR A 418 -27.98 20.35 -2.50
CA TYR A 418 -28.14 20.22 -1.07
C TYR A 418 -27.78 18.79 -0.63
N VAL A 419 -27.34 18.64 0.61
CA VAL A 419 -26.92 17.37 1.24
C VAL A 419 -27.85 16.98 2.39
N TYR A 420 -28.68 17.92 2.88
CA TYR A 420 -29.65 17.66 3.95
C TYR A 420 -30.95 18.43 3.67
N TYR A 421 -32.08 17.73 3.75
CA TYR A 421 -33.43 18.26 3.64
C TYR A 421 -34.14 18.16 4.99
N VAL A 422 -34.73 19.28 5.42
CA VAL A 422 -35.53 19.36 6.64
C VAL A 422 -36.95 19.76 6.28
N GLU A 423 -37.91 19.05 6.86
CA GLU A 423 -39.32 19.41 6.87
C GLU A 423 -39.83 19.59 8.32
N GLN A 424 -40.71 20.54 8.55
CA GLN A 424 -41.29 20.76 9.87
C GLN A 424 -42.34 19.69 10.17
N GLY A 425 -42.20 18.99 11.29
CA GLY A 425 -43.13 17.95 11.70
C GLY A 425 -42.65 17.20 12.92
N GLU A 426 -43.38 16.17 13.35
CA GLU A 426 -42.87 15.25 14.37
C GLU A 426 -41.60 14.57 13.87
N LYS A 427 -40.68 14.22 14.80
CA LYS A 427 -39.41 13.57 14.45
C LYS A 427 -39.68 12.34 13.58
N ARG A 428 -39.18 12.37 12.36
CA ARG A 428 -39.34 11.27 11.40
C ARG A 428 -38.16 11.19 10.46
N PHE A 429 -37.70 9.97 10.21
CA PHE A 429 -36.78 9.70 9.12
C PHE A 429 -37.55 9.61 7.80
N LEU A 430 -37.15 10.41 6.81
CA LEU A 430 -37.78 10.47 5.49
C LEU A 430 -36.94 9.82 4.38
N GLY A 431 -35.82 9.20 4.73
CA GLY A 431 -35.00 8.41 3.82
C GLY A 431 -33.71 9.08 3.37
N GLY A 432 -32.73 8.26 3.00
CA GLY A 432 -31.62 8.67 2.15
C GLY A 432 -32.10 8.88 0.71
N CYS A 433 -31.43 9.73 -0.05
CA CYS A 433 -31.75 9.97 -1.45
C CYS A 433 -30.57 9.67 -2.37
N PHE A 434 -30.76 8.71 -3.27
CA PHE A 434 -29.77 8.27 -4.25
C PHE A 434 -30.06 8.83 -5.64
N GLU A 435 -29.03 9.25 -6.36
CA GLU A 435 -29.12 9.61 -7.78
C GLU A 435 -29.13 8.34 -8.64
N VAL A 436 -30.06 8.28 -9.59
CA VAL A 436 -30.14 7.20 -10.57
C VAL A 436 -29.63 7.64 -11.94
N GLU A 437 -29.07 6.70 -12.70
CA GLU A 437 -28.40 6.95 -13.97
C GLU A 437 -29.32 7.61 -15.02
N SER A 438 -30.60 7.26 -15.02
CA SER A 438 -31.56 7.77 -16.01
C SER A 438 -32.98 7.91 -15.46
N TYR A 439 -33.82 8.67 -16.16
CA TYR A 439 -35.25 8.72 -15.84
C TYR A 439 -35.93 7.34 -15.97
N ALA A 440 -35.45 6.48 -16.87
CA ALA A 440 -35.96 5.12 -17.03
C ALA A 440 -35.72 4.27 -15.76
N GLU A 441 -34.68 4.55 -14.99
CA GLU A 441 -34.46 3.91 -13.68
C GLU A 441 -35.51 4.32 -12.64
N LEU A 442 -36.07 5.54 -12.73
CA LEU A 442 -37.23 5.93 -11.91
C LEU A 442 -38.50 5.18 -12.33
N GLU A 443 -38.72 4.99 -13.63
CA GLU A 443 -39.84 4.17 -14.14
C GLU A 443 -39.70 2.68 -13.81
N LYS A 444 -38.46 2.20 -13.68
CA LYS A 444 -38.15 0.86 -13.20
C LYS A 444 -38.47 0.76 -11.70
N ALA A 445 -38.03 1.75 -10.92
CA ALA A 445 -38.33 1.86 -9.50
C ALA A 445 -39.84 1.91 -9.21
N SER A 446 -40.63 2.57 -10.04
CA SER A 446 -42.09 2.64 -9.86
C SER A 446 -42.81 1.30 -10.00
N ARG A 447 -42.12 0.25 -10.46
CA ARG A 447 -42.64 -1.13 -10.57
C ARG A 447 -42.32 -1.97 -9.34
N VAL A 448 -41.48 -1.47 -8.43
CA VAL A 448 -41.21 -2.12 -7.14
C VAL A 448 -42.48 -2.07 -6.28
N SER A 449 -42.78 -3.17 -5.61
CA SER A 449 -43.97 -3.25 -4.75
C SER A 449 -43.90 -2.20 -3.63
N GLY A 450 -44.96 -1.41 -3.46
CA GLY A 450 -45.02 -0.35 -2.45
C GLY A 450 -44.32 0.96 -2.83
N ALA A 451 -43.85 1.08 -4.08
CA ALA A 451 -43.33 2.33 -4.62
C ALA A 451 -44.40 3.43 -4.67
N GLY A 452 -44.00 4.66 -4.34
CA GLY A 452 -44.82 5.86 -4.55
C GLY A 452 -44.92 6.26 -6.03
N SER A 453 -45.54 7.41 -6.29
CA SER A 453 -45.51 8.04 -7.61
C SER A 453 -44.21 8.81 -7.84
N ILE A 454 -43.80 8.92 -9.11
CA ILE A 454 -42.74 9.85 -9.49
C ILE A 454 -43.30 11.28 -9.38
N GLU A 455 -42.64 12.12 -8.59
CA GLU A 455 -43.02 13.51 -8.34
C GLU A 455 -41.96 14.47 -8.89
N GLU A 456 -42.41 15.56 -9.53
CA GLU A 456 -41.53 16.65 -9.94
C GLU A 456 -41.19 17.54 -8.73
N LEU A 457 -39.90 17.81 -8.54
CA LEU A 457 -39.40 18.61 -7.43
C LEU A 457 -39.41 20.10 -7.76
N ILE A 458 -40.60 20.71 -7.77
CA ILE A 458 -40.81 22.11 -8.17
C ILE A 458 -40.10 23.11 -7.23
N ASP A 459 -40.13 22.83 -5.91
CA ASP A 459 -39.56 23.72 -4.90
C ASP A 459 -38.09 23.42 -4.57
N ALA A 460 -37.57 22.26 -4.98
CA ALA A 460 -36.22 21.85 -4.60
C ALA A 460 -35.17 22.54 -5.49
N PRO A 461 -34.05 23.02 -4.91
CA PRO A 461 -32.96 23.58 -5.70
C PRO A 461 -32.43 22.59 -6.74
N GLY A 462 -32.29 23.07 -7.97
CA GLY A 462 -31.86 22.26 -9.12
C GLY A 462 -32.96 21.40 -9.75
N GLY A 463 -34.15 21.33 -9.15
CA GLY A 463 -35.29 20.56 -9.66
C GLY A 463 -35.05 19.04 -9.65
N GLY A 464 -35.58 18.38 -10.67
CA GLY A 464 -35.49 16.92 -10.85
C GLY A 464 -36.81 16.21 -10.56
N HIS A 465 -36.79 14.89 -10.71
CA HIS A 465 -37.91 14.00 -10.42
C HIS A 465 -37.49 13.01 -9.35
N MET A 466 -38.40 12.70 -8.44
CA MET A 466 -38.10 11.83 -7.30
C MET A 466 -39.21 10.81 -7.09
N ILE A 467 -38.85 9.61 -6.65
CA ILE A 467 -39.77 8.57 -6.19
C ILE A 467 -39.30 8.05 -4.84
N THR A 468 -40.26 7.69 -3.98
CA THR A 468 -39.98 7.07 -2.68
C THR A 468 -40.38 5.59 -2.72
N LEU A 469 -39.44 4.73 -2.36
CA LEU A 469 -39.63 3.30 -2.12
C LEU A 469 -39.61 3.03 -0.61
N HIS A 470 -40.07 1.84 -0.21
CA HIS A 470 -39.96 1.38 1.17
C HIS A 470 -39.27 0.02 1.19
N ASP A 471 -38.30 -0.13 2.07
CA ASP A 471 -37.65 -1.42 2.31
C ASP A 471 -38.58 -2.37 3.10
N PRO A 472 -38.21 -3.66 3.28
CA PRO A 472 -39.03 -4.63 3.97
C PRO A 472 -39.50 -4.24 5.38
N GLU A 473 -38.73 -3.42 6.10
CA GLU A 473 -39.09 -2.89 7.42
C GLU A 473 -39.82 -1.53 7.37
N GLY A 474 -40.01 -0.99 6.17
CA GLY A 474 -40.79 0.21 5.92
C GLY A 474 -39.99 1.50 6.01
N PHE A 475 -38.66 1.46 6.00
CA PHE A 475 -37.86 2.67 5.89
C PHE A 475 -37.99 3.25 4.48
N PRO A 476 -38.20 4.57 4.37
CA PRO A 476 -38.25 5.23 3.08
C PRO A 476 -36.86 5.33 2.45
N ILE A 477 -36.79 5.09 1.14
CA ILE A 477 -35.63 5.36 0.29
C ILE A 477 -36.07 6.20 -0.88
N ASN A 478 -35.34 7.26 -1.18
CA ASN A 478 -35.68 8.18 -2.25
C ASN A 478 -34.72 8.01 -3.41
N LEU A 479 -35.22 8.04 -4.63
CA LEU A 479 -34.42 8.01 -5.85
C LEU A 479 -34.69 9.28 -6.63
N ILE A 480 -33.64 9.95 -7.12
CA ILE A 480 -33.74 11.21 -7.86
C ILE A 480 -33.04 11.13 -9.22
N HIS A 481 -33.62 11.78 -10.23
CA HIS A 481 -32.97 12.00 -11.51
C HIS A 481 -33.25 13.41 -12.04
N GLY A 482 -32.30 13.98 -12.80
CA GLY A 482 -32.47 15.25 -13.50
C GLY A 482 -32.31 16.50 -12.63
N GLN A 483 -31.75 16.37 -11.42
CA GLN A 483 -31.38 17.54 -10.61
C GLN A 483 -30.12 18.20 -11.18
N ASN A 484 -30.20 19.49 -11.47
CA ASN A 484 -29.03 20.22 -11.97
C ASN A 484 -27.97 20.38 -10.87
N LYS A 485 -26.70 20.13 -11.18
CA LYS A 485 -25.58 20.39 -10.26
C LYS A 485 -25.36 21.90 -10.05
N LYS A 486 -24.85 22.29 -8.88
CA LYS A 486 -24.39 23.67 -8.64
C LYS A 486 -22.89 23.80 -8.91
N GLN A 487 -22.43 25.03 -9.13
CA GLN A 487 -21.00 25.31 -9.10
C GLN A 487 -20.46 25.06 -7.67
N PRO A 488 -19.39 24.27 -7.51
CA PRO A 488 -18.78 24.06 -6.21
C PRO A 488 -18.22 25.36 -5.65
N GLY A 489 -18.17 25.45 -4.32
CA GLY A 489 -17.52 26.54 -3.60
C GLY A 489 -15.99 26.45 -3.70
N PRO A 490 -15.26 27.40 -3.09
CA PRO A 490 -13.81 27.30 -3.00
C PRO A 490 -13.44 26.09 -2.13
N PHE A 491 -12.64 25.18 -2.68
CA PHE A 491 -12.06 24.08 -1.92
C PHE A 491 -11.06 24.62 -0.90
N PRO A 492 -11.05 24.10 0.35
CA PRO A 492 -10.01 24.45 1.31
C PRO A 492 -8.62 24.03 0.80
N GLU A 493 -7.58 24.71 1.26
CA GLU A 493 -6.21 24.42 0.85
C GLU A 493 -5.74 23.06 1.40
N VAL A 494 -5.09 22.24 0.58
CA VAL A 494 -4.46 21.00 1.03
C VAL A 494 -3.23 21.34 1.87
N LEU A 495 -3.23 20.91 3.12
CA LEU A 495 -2.15 21.22 4.07
C LEU A 495 -0.86 20.46 3.71
N THR A 496 0.26 21.18 3.69
CA THR A 496 1.58 20.55 3.58
C THR A 496 2.11 20.12 4.95
N THR A 497 2.28 18.81 5.15
CA THR A 497 2.83 18.26 6.41
C THR A 497 4.36 18.29 6.41
N ASN A 498 4.96 18.57 7.56
CA ASN A 498 6.41 18.43 7.77
C ASN A 498 6.65 17.11 8.52
N TYR A 499 7.55 16.29 8.01
CA TYR A 499 8.03 15.06 8.66
C TYR A 499 9.41 15.30 9.28
N GLU A 500 9.91 14.33 10.04
CA GLU A 500 11.16 14.42 10.80
C GLU A 500 12.36 14.73 9.89
N ASN A 501 12.41 14.10 8.71
CA ASN A 501 13.49 14.24 7.74
C ASN A 501 13.14 15.17 6.56
N GLU A 502 11.85 15.41 6.29
CA GLU A 502 11.39 16.24 5.19
C GLU A 502 10.52 17.40 5.69
N LYS A 503 11.05 18.63 5.62
CA LYS A 503 10.38 19.84 6.15
C LYS A 503 10.17 20.88 5.05
N PRO A 504 9.28 20.62 4.08
CA PRO A 504 9.07 21.52 2.94
C PRO A 504 8.53 22.90 3.35
N ARG A 505 7.88 23.03 4.52
CA ARG A 505 7.43 24.33 5.03
C ARG A 505 8.58 25.13 5.66
N VAL A 506 9.34 25.84 4.84
CA VAL A 506 10.40 26.75 5.27
C VAL A 506 9.85 28.16 5.49
N ALA A 507 9.94 28.68 6.72
CA ALA A 507 9.39 29.98 7.13
C ALA A 507 7.89 30.18 6.77
N ARG A 508 7.15 29.07 6.64
CA ARG A 508 5.71 29.03 6.39
C ARG A 508 5.02 28.29 7.54
N PHE A 509 3.99 28.91 8.11
CA PHE A 509 3.32 28.40 9.30
C PHE A 509 1.88 28.04 8.98
N GLN A 510 1.41 26.88 9.44
CA GLN A 510 -0.02 26.56 9.47
C GLN A 510 -0.69 27.43 10.53
N ARG A 511 -1.78 28.10 10.14
CA ARG A 511 -2.62 28.93 11.00
C ARG A 511 -4.06 28.63 10.64
N PHE A 512 -4.82 28.21 11.63
CA PHE A 512 -6.21 27.84 11.47
C PHE A 512 -7.10 28.97 11.97
N LYS A 513 -8.29 29.09 11.37
CA LYS A 513 -9.35 29.95 11.84
C LYS A 513 -10.43 29.06 12.46
N PRO A 514 -10.67 29.13 13.79
CA PRO A 514 -11.73 28.35 14.43
C PRO A 514 -13.09 28.62 13.79
N GLY A 515 -13.91 27.58 13.66
CA GLY A 515 -15.22 27.64 13.04
C GLY A 515 -15.77 26.24 12.77
N PRO A 516 -16.98 26.17 12.21
CA PRO A 516 -17.59 24.89 11.86
C PRO A 516 -16.79 24.18 10.76
N ALA A 517 -16.69 22.85 10.85
CA ALA A 517 -16.08 22.03 9.80
C ALA A 517 -17.00 22.00 8.57
N ALA A 518 -16.63 22.72 7.51
CA ALA A 518 -17.48 22.85 6.33
C ALA A 518 -17.71 21.49 5.67
N VAL A 519 -18.99 21.14 5.48
CA VAL A 519 -19.40 19.88 4.83
C VAL A 519 -19.16 19.95 3.32
N HIS A 520 -18.56 18.91 2.76
CA HIS A 520 -18.35 18.72 1.33
C HIS A 520 -19.59 18.09 0.68
N LYS A 521 -19.85 16.81 1.01
CA LYS A 521 -20.94 15.96 0.51
C LYS A 521 -21.51 15.07 1.62
N LEU A 522 -22.64 14.41 1.34
CA LEU A 522 -23.10 13.25 2.11
C LEU A 522 -22.33 12.00 1.63
N GLY A 523 -21.77 11.23 2.55
CA GLY A 523 -21.04 9.99 2.22
C GLY A 523 -21.92 8.77 2.35
N HIS A 524 -22.45 8.53 3.55
CA HIS A 524 -23.25 7.34 3.85
C HIS A 524 -24.32 7.59 4.91
N TYR A 525 -25.21 6.61 5.07
CA TYR A 525 -26.10 6.52 6.23
C TYR A 525 -26.25 5.06 6.68
N GLY A 526 -26.72 4.89 7.90
CA GLY A 526 -26.82 3.61 8.57
C GLY A 526 -28.20 3.26 9.06
N LEU A 527 -28.57 1.99 9.01
CA LEU A 527 -29.81 1.48 9.61
C LEU A 527 -29.54 0.32 10.57
N CYS A 528 -30.19 0.38 11.72
CA CYS A 528 -30.34 -0.76 12.62
C CYS A 528 -31.68 -1.44 12.29
N VAL A 529 -31.65 -2.75 12.03
CA VAL A 529 -32.78 -3.51 11.46
C VAL A 529 -33.02 -4.83 12.20
N GLN A 530 -34.26 -5.31 12.25
CA GLN A 530 -34.60 -6.56 12.95
C GLN A 530 -34.31 -7.80 12.11
N ASN A 531 -34.62 -7.75 10.82
CA ASN A 531 -34.45 -8.82 9.85
C ASN A 531 -33.36 -8.45 8.84
N PHE A 532 -32.12 -8.42 9.34
CA PHE A 532 -30.93 -8.11 8.56
C PHE A 532 -30.84 -8.86 7.23
N GLN A 533 -31.18 -10.16 7.20
CA GLN A 533 -31.10 -10.96 5.98
C GLN A 533 -32.08 -10.48 4.90
N ALA A 534 -33.33 -10.17 5.28
CA ALA A 534 -34.32 -9.68 4.34
C ALA A 534 -33.96 -8.29 3.81
N GLU A 535 -33.46 -7.42 4.69
CA GLU A 535 -32.99 -6.09 4.33
C GLU A 535 -31.79 -6.16 3.37
N MET A 536 -30.72 -6.86 3.75
CA MET A 536 -29.53 -7.03 2.90
C MET A 536 -29.90 -7.58 1.52
N GLN A 537 -30.78 -8.59 1.44
CA GLN A 537 -31.23 -9.14 0.16
C GLN A 537 -32.04 -8.13 -0.65
N TRP A 538 -32.90 -7.33 -0.02
CA TRP A 538 -33.68 -6.34 -0.72
C TRP A 538 -32.81 -5.23 -1.30
N TYR A 539 -31.87 -4.67 -0.52
CA TYR A 539 -30.95 -3.64 -1.00
C TYR A 539 -30.06 -4.17 -2.15
N THR A 540 -29.47 -5.35 -1.99
CA THR A 540 -28.52 -5.91 -2.97
C THR A 540 -29.18 -6.52 -4.20
N ARG A 541 -30.48 -6.86 -4.17
CA ARG A 541 -31.23 -7.34 -5.34
C ARG A 541 -31.99 -6.22 -6.06
N THR A 542 -32.40 -5.18 -5.33
CA THR A 542 -33.18 -4.08 -5.90
C THR A 542 -32.27 -3.04 -6.54
N PHE A 543 -31.10 -2.79 -5.97
CA PHE A 543 -30.14 -1.79 -6.44
C PHE A 543 -28.79 -2.44 -6.75
N ASN A 544 -27.96 -1.76 -7.53
CA ASN A 544 -26.54 -2.08 -7.70
C ASN A 544 -25.70 -1.76 -6.43
N ILE A 545 -26.27 -1.97 -5.24
CA ILE A 545 -25.56 -1.90 -3.97
C ILE A 545 -24.92 -3.26 -3.72
N VAL A 546 -23.64 -3.24 -3.36
CA VAL A 546 -22.84 -4.45 -3.18
C VAL A 546 -22.03 -4.37 -1.87
N PRO A 547 -21.83 -5.49 -1.19
CA PRO A 547 -21.06 -5.50 0.05
C PRO A 547 -19.58 -5.28 -0.22
N THR A 548 -18.96 -4.43 0.59
CA THR A 548 -17.50 -4.36 0.77
C THR A 548 -17.11 -5.32 1.89
N ASP A 549 -17.81 -5.21 3.02
CA ASP A 549 -17.58 -6.05 4.20
C ASP A 549 -18.89 -6.59 4.76
N PHE A 550 -18.84 -7.84 5.19
CA PHE A 550 -19.76 -8.45 6.13
C PHE A 550 -19.12 -8.52 7.51
N LEU A 551 -19.92 -8.24 8.54
CA LEU A 551 -19.56 -8.59 9.91
C LEU A 551 -20.43 -9.75 10.38
N TYR A 552 -19.80 -10.72 11.04
CA TYR A 552 -20.45 -11.92 11.55
C TYR A 552 -20.24 -12.13 13.04
N ILE A 553 -21.15 -12.89 13.64
CA ILE A 553 -20.96 -13.50 14.97
C ILE A 553 -20.98 -15.02 14.84
N ASN A 554 -20.28 -15.69 15.76
CA ASN A 554 -20.40 -17.13 15.94
C ASN A 554 -21.55 -17.41 16.93
N THR A 555 -22.58 -18.13 16.48
CA THR A 555 -23.68 -18.52 17.37
C THR A 555 -23.21 -19.57 18.38
N PRO A 556 -23.90 -19.75 19.52
CA PRO A 556 -23.57 -20.80 20.50
C PRO A 556 -23.52 -22.23 19.89
N GLU A 557 -24.22 -22.45 18.78
CA GLU A 557 -24.24 -23.70 18.02
C GLU A 557 -23.05 -23.85 17.05
N GLY A 558 -22.12 -22.89 17.04
CA GLY A 558 -20.92 -22.89 16.19
C GLY A 558 -21.18 -22.50 14.73
N GLN A 559 -22.32 -21.85 14.43
CA GLN A 559 -22.62 -21.37 13.09
C GLN A 559 -22.22 -19.90 12.96
N GLN A 560 -21.60 -19.57 11.83
CA GLN A 560 -21.36 -18.18 11.46
C GLN A 560 -22.66 -17.54 10.99
N LYS A 561 -23.02 -16.40 11.58
CA LYS A 561 -24.20 -15.61 11.21
C LYS A 561 -23.79 -14.18 10.92
N ASP A 562 -24.05 -13.73 9.69
CA ASP A 562 -23.85 -12.34 9.30
C ASP A 562 -24.85 -11.44 10.04
N VAL A 563 -24.35 -10.33 10.59
CA VAL A 563 -25.10 -9.40 11.44
C VAL A 563 -24.99 -7.96 10.99
N ALA A 564 -23.98 -7.59 10.20
CA ALA A 564 -23.88 -6.27 9.60
C ALA A 564 -23.26 -6.31 8.20
N ILE A 565 -23.56 -5.29 7.38
CA ILE A 565 -22.91 -5.02 6.09
C ILE A 565 -22.43 -3.59 6.03
N PHE A 566 -21.29 -3.38 5.37
CA PHE A 566 -20.86 -2.11 4.81
C PHE A 566 -20.88 -2.25 3.29
N ALA A 567 -21.65 -1.42 2.59
CA ALA A 567 -21.93 -1.62 1.18
C ALA A 567 -21.77 -0.34 0.35
N HIS A 568 -21.17 -0.48 -0.83
CA HIS A 568 -20.94 0.57 -1.81
C HIS A 568 -21.85 0.42 -3.03
N ILE A 569 -21.85 1.42 -3.90
CA ILE A 569 -22.56 1.38 -5.19
C ILE A 569 -21.60 0.87 -6.26
N ASP A 570 -21.96 -0.22 -6.92
CA ASP A 570 -21.22 -0.80 -8.04
C ASP A 570 -21.53 -0.02 -9.33
N ILE A 571 -20.59 0.84 -9.73
CA ILE A 571 -20.59 1.57 -11.01
C ILE A 571 -19.54 1.00 -11.98
N GLY A 572 -19.21 -0.29 -11.82
CA GLY A 572 -18.21 -1.00 -12.62
C GLY A 572 -16.77 -0.64 -12.22
N PRO A 573 -15.89 -0.29 -13.18
CA PRO A 573 -14.46 -0.11 -12.90
C PRO A 573 -14.14 1.21 -12.20
N SER A 574 -15.09 2.15 -12.15
CA SER A 574 -14.92 3.44 -11.47
C SER A 574 -15.04 3.29 -9.95
N TYR A 575 -14.33 4.14 -9.23
CA TYR A 575 -14.25 4.08 -7.77
C TYR A 575 -15.40 4.84 -7.09
N THR A 576 -15.94 4.26 -6.02
CA THR A 576 -16.90 4.87 -5.09
C THR A 576 -16.40 4.80 -3.66
N ASP A 577 -17.03 5.54 -2.74
CA ASP A 577 -16.70 5.44 -1.32
C ASP A 577 -16.85 4.00 -0.84
N HIS A 578 -15.96 3.55 0.05
CA HIS A 578 -15.95 2.22 0.66
C HIS A 578 -17.34 1.72 1.05
N HIS A 579 -18.19 2.60 1.55
CA HIS A 579 -19.60 2.35 1.73
C HIS A 579 -20.42 3.63 1.58
N THR A 580 -21.63 3.47 1.05
CA THR A 580 -22.68 4.50 1.01
C THR A 580 -23.87 4.13 1.90
N ILE A 581 -23.95 2.87 2.32
CA ILE A 581 -24.94 2.40 3.28
C ILE A 581 -24.32 1.33 4.18
N PHE A 582 -24.72 1.34 5.45
CA PHE A 582 -24.46 0.22 6.36
C PHE A 582 -25.78 -0.26 6.98
N LEU A 583 -25.89 -1.58 7.19
CA LEU A 583 -27.01 -2.19 7.91
C LEU A 583 -26.44 -3.01 9.05
N SER A 584 -27.06 -2.97 10.23
CA SER A 584 -26.73 -3.86 11.34
C SER A 584 -28.00 -4.42 11.97
N THR A 585 -27.94 -5.67 12.43
CA THR A 585 -29.02 -6.29 13.18
C THR A 585 -29.19 -5.59 14.54
N ASN A 586 -30.43 -5.35 14.95
CA ASN A 586 -30.78 -4.79 16.27
C ASN A 586 -32.18 -5.29 16.69
N PRO A 587 -32.46 -5.46 17.99
CA PRO A 587 -33.83 -5.67 18.51
C PRO A 587 -34.91 -4.68 18.01
N LYS A 588 -34.54 -3.46 17.59
CA LYS A 588 -35.45 -2.43 17.09
C LYS A 588 -34.94 -1.82 15.80
N SER A 589 -35.87 -1.63 14.87
CA SER A 589 -35.63 -0.93 13.62
C SER A 589 -35.53 0.58 13.85
N HIS A 590 -34.39 1.19 13.53
CA HIS A 590 -34.24 2.65 13.53
C HIS A 590 -33.10 3.11 12.61
N VAL A 591 -33.11 4.39 12.23
CA VAL A 591 -31.96 5.01 11.56
C VAL A 591 -30.84 5.19 12.57
N HIS A 592 -29.65 4.70 12.24
CA HIS A 592 -28.49 4.76 13.11
C HIS A 592 -27.83 6.14 13.02
N HIS A 593 -27.23 6.48 11.87
CA HIS A 593 -26.63 7.81 11.63
C HIS A 593 -26.68 8.22 10.15
N CYS A 594 -26.33 9.47 9.87
CA CYS A 594 -25.91 9.95 8.54
C CYS A 594 -24.57 10.68 8.63
N SER A 595 -23.74 10.56 7.61
CA SER A 595 -22.32 10.91 7.68
C SER A 595 -21.87 11.82 6.54
N PHE A 596 -21.20 12.92 6.89
CA PHE A 596 -20.88 14.02 6.00
C PHE A 596 -19.38 14.24 5.89
N GLU A 597 -18.87 14.31 4.66
CA GLU A 597 -17.44 14.43 4.41
C GLU A 597 -16.97 15.86 4.73
N VAL A 598 -15.83 15.98 5.40
CA VAL A 598 -15.11 17.23 5.64
C VAL A 598 -13.69 17.15 5.07
N HIS A 599 -13.01 18.29 4.98
CA HIS A 599 -11.79 18.44 4.17
C HIS A 599 -10.60 17.58 4.62
N ASP A 600 -10.27 17.60 5.91
CA ASP A 600 -9.12 16.88 6.46
C ASP A 600 -9.24 16.70 7.98
N PHE A 601 -8.28 15.99 8.56
CA PHE A 601 -8.22 15.70 10.00
C PHE A 601 -8.16 16.96 10.88
N ASP A 602 -7.36 17.96 10.51
CA ASP A 602 -7.26 19.21 11.27
C ASP A 602 -8.61 19.96 11.26
N THR A 603 -9.28 20.01 10.11
CA THR A 603 -10.61 20.61 9.96
C THR A 603 -11.66 19.88 10.80
N GLN A 604 -11.66 18.54 10.79
CA GLN A 604 -12.57 17.73 11.60
C GLN A 604 -12.36 17.98 13.10
N ASN A 605 -11.12 17.95 13.59
CA ASN A 605 -10.81 18.23 15.00
C ASN A 605 -11.20 19.65 15.41
N LEU A 606 -10.98 20.65 14.55
CA LEU A 606 -11.43 22.02 14.83
C LEU A 606 -12.96 22.13 14.86
N GLY A 607 -13.65 21.36 14.02
CA GLY A 607 -15.10 21.19 14.06
C GLY A 607 -15.58 20.57 15.36
N HIS A 608 -14.92 19.50 15.83
CA HIS A 608 -15.19 18.85 17.10
C HIS A 608 -15.11 19.86 18.26
N GLU A 609 -13.99 20.58 18.36
CA GLU A 609 -13.78 21.62 19.39
C GLU A 609 -14.82 22.75 19.28
N TRP A 610 -15.19 23.16 18.07
CA TRP A 610 -16.21 24.17 17.83
C TRP A 610 -17.59 23.72 18.37
N LEU A 611 -18.00 22.49 18.07
CA LEU A 611 -19.27 21.93 18.53
C LEU A 611 -19.28 21.73 20.05
N ALA A 612 -18.17 21.25 20.63
CA ALA A 612 -17.99 21.10 22.07
C ALA A 612 -18.13 22.45 22.79
N GLN A 613 -17.47 23.51 22.30
CA GLN A 613 -17.55 24.86 22.86
C GLN A 613 -18.96 25.47 22.81
N LYS A 614 -19.77 25.05 21.84
CA LYS A 614 -21.17 25.44 21.71
C LYS A 614 -22.11 24.66 22.65
N GLY A 615 -21.60 23.63 23.31
CA GLY A 615 -22.36 22.79 24.24
C GLY A 615 -23.21 21.71 23.56
N TYR A 616 -22.89 21.33 22.32
CA TYR A 616 -23.50 20.15 21.69
C TYR A 616 -22.99 18.88 22.35
N THR A 617 -23.71 17.77 22.18
CA THR A 617 -23.38 16.49 22.84
C THR A 617 -22.69 15.57 21.84
N SER A 618 -21.41 15.26 22.10
CA SER A 618 -20.67 14.24 21.36
C SER A 618 -21.19 12.85 21.70
N VAL A 619 -21.23 11.98 20.70
CA VAL A 619 -21.63 10.57 20.80
C VAL A 619 -20.39 9.70 20.93
N TRP A 620 -19.50 9.80 19.96
CA TRP A 620 -18.27 9.01 19.87
C TRP A 620 -17.28 9.67 18.92
N GLY A 621 -15.99 9.68 19.29
CA GLY A 621 -14.93 10.31 18.51
C GLY A 621 -14.22 11.45 19.25
N VAL A 622 -13.23 12.09 18.64
CA VAL A 622 -12.69 11.80 17.29
C VAL A 622 -11.91 10.48 17.27
N GLY A 623 -12.06 9.69 16.21
CA GLY A 623 -11.34 8.43 16.02
C GLY A 623 -11.10 8.09 14.55
N ARG A 624 -10.56 6.88 14.32
CA ARG A 624 -10.40 6.30 12.98
C ARG A 624 -10.98 4.90 12.93
N HIS A 625 -11.82 4.64 11.93
CA HIS A 625 -12.40 3.34 11.68
C HIS A 625 -11.39 2.34 11.11
N ILE A 626 -11.58 1.06 11.40
CA ILE A 626 -10.86 -0.03 10.72
C ILE A 626 -11.40 -0.19 9.29
N LEU A 627 -12.72 -0.28 9.14
CA LEU A 627 -13.38 -0.45 7.85
C LEU A 627 -13.45 0.89 7.10
N GLY A 628 -12.99 0.89 5.85
CA GLY A 628 -12.89 2.10 5.01
C GLY A 628 -11.94 3.18 5.51
N SER A 629 -11.16 2.90 6.57
CA SER A 629 -10.13 3.77 7.17
C SER A 629 -10.57 5.19 7.56
N GLN A 630 -11.86 5.53 7.49
CA GLN A 630 -12.34 6.90 7.63
C GLN A 630 -12.13 7.42 9.07
N LEU A 631 -11.75 8.69 9.18
CA LEU A 631 -11.85 9.44 10.44
C LEU A 631 -13.32 9.67 10.76
N PHE A 632 -13.69 9.59 12.04
CA PHE A 632 -15.08 9.77 12.47
C PHE A 632 -15.20 10.74 13.64
N ASP A 633 -16.32 11.45 13.70
CA ASP A 633 -16.73 12.30 14.81
C ASP A 633 -18.27 12.39 14.88
N TYR A 634 -18.88 11.68 15.82
CA TYR A 634 -20.33 11.53 15.96
C TYR A 634 -20.91 12.52 16.97
N TRP A 635 -22.07 13.09 16.64
CA TRP A 635 -22.80 14.06 17.44
C TRP A 635 -24.30 13.77 17.46
N TRP A 636 -24.96 14.17 18.54
CA TRP A 636 -26.42 14.24 18.59
C TRP A 636 -26.92 15.55 17.99
N ASP A 637 -27.85 15.47 17.05
CA ASP A 637 -28.62 16.64 16.62
C ASP A 637 -29.67 17.05 17.68
N THR A 638 -30.39 18.14 17.40
CA THR A 638 -31.37 18.74 18.32
C THR A 638 -32.58 17.86 18.64
N THR A 639 -32.76 16.76 17.92
CA THR A 639 -33.85 15.79 18.09
C THR A 639 -33.34 14.38 18.44
N GLY A 640 -32.04 14.23 18.66
CA GLY A 640 -31.40 12.95 18.93
C GLY A 640 -31.35 12.03 17.71
N ASN A 641 -31.14 12.56 16.50
CA ASN A 641 -30.54 11.76 15.43
C ASN A 641 -29.03 11.85 15.55
N MET A 642 -28.34 10.73 15.29
CA MET A 642 -26.89 10.73 15.23
C MET A 642 -26.43 11.24 13.86
N ILE A 643 -25.46 12.14 13.88
CA ILE A 643 -24.83 12.70 12.68
C ILE A 643 -23.32 12.65 12.84
N GLU A 644 -22.62 12.37 11.74
CA GLU A 644 -21.19 12.15 11.72
C GLU A 644 -20.49 13.13 10.78
N HIS A 645 -19.35 13.65 11.22
CA HIS A 645 -18.32 14.15 10.30
C HIS A 645 -17.33 13.03 10.01
N TYR A 646 -17.03 12.82 8.73
CA TYR A 646 -15.96 11.92 8.32
C TYR A 646 -14.97 12.58 7.38
N ALA A 647 -13.75 12.06 7.31
CA ALA A 647 -12.72 12.45 6.36
C ALA A 647 -11.81 11.25 6.06
N ASP A 648 -11.02 11.32 4.98
CA ASP A 648 -9.96 10.34 4.69
C ASP A 648 -10.48 8.90 4.54
N GLY A 649 -11.60 8.74 3.81
CA GLY A 649 -12.21 7.44 3.50
C GLY A 649 -11.61 6.78 2.26
N ASP A 650 -11.50 5.46 2.29
CA ASP A 650 -11.01 4.66 1.17
C ASP A 650 -12.03 4.55 0.03
N LEU A 651 -11.54 4.32 -1.19
CA LEU A 651 -12.35 4.11 -2.38
C LEU A 651 -12.24 2.67 -2.89
N VAL A 652 -13.36 2.12 -3.38
CA VAL A 652 -13.51 0.72 -3.82
C VAL A 652 -14.21 0.65 -5.19
N ASN A 653 -14.11 -0.48 -5.88
CA ASN A 653 -14.77 -0.72 -7.18
C ASN A 653 -15.12 -2.21 -7.37
N GLU A 654 -15.52 -2.59 -8.59
CA GLU A 654 -15.91 -3.98 -8.89
C GLU A 654 -14.81 -5.05 -8.70
N GLU A 655 -13.54 -4.65 -8.63
CA GLU A 655 -12.40 -5.54 -8.38
C GLU A 655 -12.12 -5.72 -6.88
N THR A 656 -12.75 -4.92 -6.02
CA THR A 656 -12.66 -5.07 -4.57
C THR A 656 -13.39 -6.35 -4.14
N PRO A 657 -12.73 -7.31 -3.47
CA PRO A 657 -13.39 -8.51 -2.98
C PRO A 657 -14.30 -8.19 -1.80
N VAL A 658 -15.32 -9.03 -1.61
CA VAL A 658 -16.18 -9.00 -0.43
C VAL A 658 -15.44 -9.66 0.73
N GLY A 659 -15.28 -8.95 1.86
CA GLY A 659 -14.64 -9.46 3.09
C GLY A 659 -15.62 -9.91 4.17
N TRP A 660 -15.19 -10.82 5.05
CA TRP A 660 -15.91 -11.19 6.27
C TRP A 660 -15.01 -10.97 7.49
N GLY A 661 -15.45 -10.08 8.38
CA GLY A 661 -14.80 -9.81 9.67
C GLY A 661 -15.68 -10.17 10.86
N GLU A 662 -15.07 -10.35 12.03
CA GLU A 662 -15.83 -10.57 13.27
C GLU A 662 -16.46 -9.26 13.77
N ALA A 663 -17.73 -9.32 14.17
CA ALA A 663 -18.42 -8.19 14.78
C ALA A 663 -17.94 -7.99 16.22
N GLY A 664 -17.53 -6.77 16.59
CA GLY A 664 -17.20 -6.42 17.96
C GLY A 664 -16.69 -4.98 18.08
N ASP A 665 -16.67 -4.44 19.30
CA ASP A 665 -16.21 -3.06 19.55
C ASP A 665 -14.75 -2.86 19.07
N GLU A 666 -13.91 -3.89 19.21
CA GLU A 666 -12.51 -3.90 18.75
C GLU A 666 -12.37 -3.91 17.22
N SER A 667 -13.41 -4.25 16.46
CA SER A 667 -13.38 -4.24 14.99
C SER A 667 -13.90 -2.93 14.37
N LEU A 668 -14.34 -1.97 15.19
CA LEU A 668 -14.88 -0.70 14.71
C LEU A 668 -13.82 0.39 14.56
N ALA A 669 -12.81 0.48 15.44
CA ALA A 669 -11.86 1.59 15.44
C ALA A 669 -10.41 1.17 15.65
N VAL A 670 -9.50 1.77 14.87
CA VAL A 670 -8.05 1.64 15.03
C VAL A 670 -7.58 2.39 16.27
N TRP A 671 -8.12 3.60 16.47
CA TRP A 671 -7.87 4.44 17.63
C TRP A 671 -9.03 5.43 17.81
N GLY A 672 -9.22 5.89 19.04
CA GLY A 672 -10.31 6.77 19.43
C GLY A 672 -10.70 6.51 20.89
N PRO A 673 -11.71 7.22 21.41
CA PRO A 673 -12.33 6.84 22.68
C PRO A 673 -12.99 5.47 22.56
N GLU A 674 -13.17 4.78 23.70
CA GLU A 674 -13.93 3.52 23.74
C GLU A 674 -15.32 3.70 23.15
N VAL A 675 -15.77 2.72 22.35
CA VAL A 675 -17.10 2.72 21.76
C VAL A 675 -18.14 2.68 22.89
N PRO A 676 -19.11 3.61 22.93
CA PRO A 676 -20.19 3.52 23.91
C PRO A 676 -20.99 2.23 23.70
N LYS A 677 -21.29 1.49 24.77
CA LYS A 677 -22.05 0.23 24.68
C LYS A 677 -23.43 0.35 24.03
N TRP A 678 -24.02 1.55 24.10
CA TRP A 678 -25.32 1.89 23.52
C TRP A 678 -25.20 2.45 22.10
N PHE A 679 -24.00 2.47 21.50
CA PHE A 679 -23.76 3.13 20.22
C PHE A 679 -24.70 2.61 19.12
N LEU A 680 -24.91 1.30 19.07
CA LEU A 680 -25.80 0.64 18.12
C LEU A 680 -27.28 0.57 18.56
N ASP A 681 -27.63 0.97 19.80
CA ASP A 681 -28.92 0.68 20.48
C ASP A 681 -30.11 1.58 20.11
#